data_AF-A0AA94L1W4-F1
#
_entry.id   AF-A0AA94L1W4-F1
#
_cell.length_a   1.000
_cell.length_b   1.000
_cell.length_c   1.000
_cell.angle_alpha   90.00
_cell.angle_beta   90.00
_cell.angle_gamma   90.00
#
_symmetry.space_group_name_H-M   'P 1'
#
loop_
_entity.id
_entity.type
_entity.pdbx_description
1 polymer ?
#
loop_
_entity_poly.entity_id
_entity_poly.type
_entity_poly.pdbx_seq_one_letter_code
_entity_poly.pdbx_strand_id
1 'polypeptide(L)'
;MKRNTYLTLLAPEEARKLWFARLQAASRALPEENIPLTTALHRVLSRPVAALRSSPAFHGAAMDGIAVNAEDTFSASVRNPLRLELGRQAHWINTGHPLPPGCNAVIMVEHINTEGSGETRWAVIEKAAFPWQHVRKMGEDMVATEIILPPGTCLGPYDLGALAAGGVLQVPVFAHPRVTIIPSGSEIVPLALAREEDLRAGRVLPEFNSLIFSAMITEAGGESVTLPVVPDQPEVIAAAITGALDADADMVLINAGSSAGSHDYTAHVLESLGEVVAHGISVMPGKPTVLAVVRGKPVIGVPGYPVSAGVAMEEFVLPLLALWQKRPAPEREKATAVPCHALPSRPGMEERLRVKLGRVDGNIIAVPLPRGAGTITSLSRADGIVRVSRDSEGCDAGMAVTVDLLRPRNALDGALLAIGSHDNTLDLLDSLLRKTHPRFRLTSAHVGSLGGLMALGRRQCHLAGCHLLDAETGLYNRRAIENNLDEPMILLRLVDREQGIVVAPGNPLGITGISDLTREGTRFVNRQRGSGTRVLLDYKLACLGVAPASISGYRDEEYTHMNVAAAVLSGRADAGLAVRAAANALGLPFVPVGVEEYDLVIPRRFYESAAMQALLDVVRGPEFLQAVTEMGGYGTKKTGQVIWEYNGK
;
A
#
# COMPACT_ATOMS: atom_id res chain seq x y z
N MET A 1 -15.15 31.33 -25.72
CA MET A 1 -15.68 30.16 -25.00
C MET A 1 -15.96 30.55 -23.55
N LYS A 2 -17.19 30.32 -23.07
CA LYS A 2 -17.53 30.53 -21.64
C LYS A 2 -16.84 29.45 -20.81
N ARG A 3 -16.13 29.82 -19.74
CA ARG A 3 -15.62 28.86 -18.75
C ARG A 3 -16.80 28.34 -17.93
N ASN A 4 -17.09 27.04 -18.01
CA ASN A 4 -18.05 26.42 -17.10
C ASN A 4 -17.42 26.37 -15.71
N THR A 5 -17.89 27.25 -14.84
CA THR A 5 -17.52 27.27 -13.43
C THR A 5 -18.39 26.25 -12.71
N TYR A 6 -17.78 25.43 -11.84
CA TYR A 6 -18.51 24.46 -11.01
C TYR A 6 -19.66 25.17 -10.26
N LEU A 7 -20.91 24.92 -10.65
CA LEU A 7 -22.05 25.69 -10.17
C LEU A 7 -22.32 25.47 -8.67
N THR A 8 -22.04 24.27 -8.14
CA THR A 8 -22.03 23.94 -6.70
C THR A 8 -21.20 22.68 -6.47
N LEU A 9 -20.21 22.72 -5.56
CA LEU A 9 -19.44 21.54 -5.17
C LEU A 9 -20.16 20.77 -4.07
N LEU A 10 -20.34 19.46 -4.25
CA LEU A 10 -20.94 18.59 -3.24
C LEU A 10 -19.87 17.97 -2.33
N ALA A 11 -20.22 17.65 -1.08
CA ALA A 11 -19.35 16.82 -0.24
C ALA A 11 -19.27 15.39 -0.81
N PRO A 12 -18.13 14.68 -0.67
CA PRO A 12 -17.98 13.31 -1.18
C PRO A 12 -19.11 12.37 -0.78
N GLU A 13 -19.48 12.38 0.52
CA GLU A 13 -20.53 11.53 1.05
C GLU A 13 -21.92 11.90 0.51
N GLU A 14 -22.22 13.20 0.39
CA GLU A 14 -23.48 13.71 -0.16
C GLU A 14 -23.63 13.33 -1.63
N ALA A 15 -22.58 13.54 -2.42
CA ALA A 15 -22.54 13.16 -3.84
C ALA A 15 -22.74 11.65 -4.02
N ARG A 16 -22.08 10.82 -3.20
CA ARG A 16 -22.23 9.36 -3.23
C ARG A 16 -23.67 8.95 -2.91
N LYS A 17 -24.26 9.51 -1.84
CA LYS A 17 -25.64 9.22 -1.44
C LYS A 17 -26.63 9.58 -2.55
N LEU A 18 -26.51 10.77 -3.13
CA LEU A 18 -27.40 11.23 -4.19
C LEU A 18 -27.27 10.36 -5.45
N TRP A 19 -26.04 10.06 -5.86
CA TRP A 19 -25.77 9.24 -7.03
C TRP A 19 -26.26 7.80 -6.86
N PHE A 20 -26.02 7.19 -5.69
CA PHE A 20 -26.52 5.84 -5.40
C PHE A 20 -28.05 5.79 -5.36
N ALA A 21 -28.71 6.82 -4.83
CA ALA A 21 -30.17 6.90 -4.85
C ALA A 21 -30.74 6.95 -6.28
N ARG A 22 -30.09 7.69 -7.20
CA ARG A 22 -30.45 7.71 -8.62
C ARG A 22 -30.29 6.35 -9.29
N LEU A 23 -29.20 5.65 -9.00
CA LEU A 23 -28.93 4.31 -9.53
C LEU A 23 -29.90 3.26 -8.99
N GLN A 24 -30.29 3.33 -7.71
CA GLN A 24 -31.27 2.42 -7.11
C GLN A 24 -32.65 2.55 -7.77
N ALA A 25 -33.07 3.77 -8.11
CA ALA A 25 -34.32 4.01 -8.82
C ALA A 25 -34.33 3.36 -10.23
N ALA A 26 -33.17 3.17 -10.85
CA ALA A 26 -33.02 2.48 -12.13
C ALA A 26 -33.07 0.93 -12.02
N SER A 27 -33.11 0.37 -10.80
CA SER A 27 -33.36 -1.04 -10.47
C SER A 27 -32.57 -2.07 -11.31
N ARG A 28 -31.24 -2.01 -11.28
CA ARG A 28 -30.38 -3.01 -11.93
C ARG A 28 -29.65 -3.88 -10.91
N ALA A 29 -30.00 -5.17 -10.87
CA ALA A 29 -29.26 -6.20 -10.15
C ALA A 29 -28.19 -6.84 -11.06
N LEU A 30 -27.09 -7.30 -10.48
CA LEU A 30 -26.14 -8.15 -11.21
C LEU A 30 -26.83 -9.46 -11.61
N PRO A 31 -26.52 -10.01 -12.79
CA PRO A 31 -27.01 -11.32 -13.15
C PRO A 31 -26.44 -12.40 -12.19
N GLU A 32 -27.21 -13.47 -12.00
CA GLU A 32 -26.74 -14.69 -11.34
C GLU A 32 -26.07 -15.59 -12.37
N GLU A 33 -24.98 -16.23 -11.96
CA GLU A 33 -24.38 -17.34 -12.71
C GLU A 33 -24.12 -18.53 -11.78
N ASN A 34 -24.08 -19.73 -12.37
CA ASN A 34 -23.81 -20.96 -11.66
C ASN A 34 -22.46 -21.49 -12.12
N ILE A 35 -21.49 -21.56 -11.21
CA ILE A 35 -20.10 -21.87 -11.53
C ILE A 35 -19.60 -23.13 -10.80
N PRO A 36 -18.55 -23.79 -11.31
CA PRO A 36 -17.88 -24.86 -10.59
C PRO A 36 -17.35 -24.39 -9.22
N LEU A 37 -17.51 -25.23 -8.19
CA LEU A 37 -16.98 -24.97 -6.85
C LEU A 37 -15.47 -24.67 -6.86
N THR A 38 -14.73 -25.32 -7.76
CA THR A 38 -13.27 -25.16 -7.91
C THR A 38 -12.84 -23.76 -8.36
N THR A 39 -13.74 -22.97 -8.95
CA THR A 39 -13.49 -21.59 -9.39
C THR A 39 -14.28 -20.57 -8.57
N ALA A 40 -14.89 -20.99 -7.46
CA ALA A 40 -15.80 -20.16 -6.67
C ALA A 40 -15.10 -19.35 -5.56
N LEU A 41 -13.79 -19.51 -5.36
CA LEU A 41 -13.04 -18.73 -4.37
C LEU A 41 -13.20 -17.22 -4.64
N HIS A 42 -13.52 -16.47 -3.59
CA HIS A 42 -13.79 -15.02 -3.59
C HIS A 42 -15.05 -14.58 -4.36
N ARG A 43 -15.84 -15.51 -4.89
CA ARG A 43 -17.17 -15.22 -5.46
C ARG A 43 -18.20 -15.03 -4.37
N VAL A 44 -19.27 -14.29 -4.66
CA VAL A 44 -20.33 -14.00 -3.68
C VAL A 44 -21.59 -14.76 -4.01
N LEU A 45 -22.12 -15.52 -3.05
CA LEU A 45 -23.36 -16.27 -3.21
C LEU A 45 -24.54 -15.37 -3.54
N SER A 46 -25.33 -15.73 -4.56
CA SER A 46 -26.53 -14.98 -4.95
C SER A 46 -27.79 -15.42 -4.20
N ARG A 47 -27.85 -16.68 -3.76
CA ARG A 47 -28.99 -17.30 -3.06
C ARG A 47 -28.50 -18.29 -1.99
N PRO A 48 -29.34 -18.68 -1.00
CA PRO A 48 -28.93 -19.65 0.01
C PRO A 48 -28.60 -20.99 -0.66
N VAL A 49 -27.56 -21.64 -0.14
CA VAL A 49 -27.09 -22.95 -0.64
C VAL A 49 -27.31 -23.99 0.45
N ALA A 50 -28.08 -25.01 0.13
CA ALA A 50 -28.38 -26.13 1.02
C ALA A 50 -27.51 -27.35 0.72
N ALA A 51 -27.27 -28.17 1.73
CA ALA A 51 -26.57 -29.44 1.59
C ALA A 51 -27.40 -30.41 0.75
N LEU A 52 -26.76 -31.03 -0.25
CA LEU A 52 -27.36 -32.08 -1.08
C LEU A 52 -27.18 -33.47 -0.45
N ARG A 53 -26.27 -33.61 0.51
CA ARG A 53 -26.05 -34.81 1.32
C ARG A 53 -25.66 -34.45 2.74
N SER A 54 -25.92 -35.37 3.68
CA SER A 54 -25.42 -35.25 5.04
C SER A 54 -23.91 -35.49 5.09
N SER A 55 -23.23 -34.82 6.03
CA SER A 55 -21.81 -35.02 6.34
C SER A 55 -21.66 -35.42 7.82
N PRO A 56 -21.11 -36.62 8.14
CA PRO A 56 -20.93 -37.75 7.22
C PRO A 56 -22.27 -38.31 6.72
N ALA A 57 -22.24 -39.05 5.61
CA ALA A 57 -23.43 -39.64 4.99
C ALA A 57 -23.93 -40.94 5.67
N PHE A 58 -23.23 -41.40 6.71
CA PHE A 58 -23.51 -42.63 7.45
C PHE A 58 -22.96 -42.50 8.88
N HIS A 59 -23.37 -43.42 9.76
CA HIS A 59 -22.77 -43.53 11.10
C HIS A 59 -21.41 -44.23 11.01
N GLY A 60 -20.34 -43.50 11.31
CA GLY A 60 -18.97 -43.99 11.16
C GLY A 60 -18.20 -44.02 12.48
N ALA A 61 -17.14 -44.81 12.55
CA ALA A 61 -16.23 -44.81 13.69
C ALA A 61 -15.47 -43.48 13.80
N ALA A 62 -15.44 -42.90 14.99
CA ALA A 62 -14.65 -41.70 15.30
C ALA A 62 -13.21 -42.04 15.75
N MET A 63 -12.96 -43.30 16.12
CA MET A 63 -11.69 -43.81 16.63
C MET A 63 -11.38 -45.19 16.04
N ASP A 64 -10.12 -45.57 16.03
CA ASP A 64 -9.69 -46.94 15.71
C ASP A 64 -9.94 -47.86 16.91
N GLY A 65 -10.43 -49.08 16.67
CA GLY A 65 -10.71 -50.05 17.74
C GLY A 65 -11.72 -51.11 17.34
N ILE A 66 -12.66 -51.44 18.23
CA ILE A 66 -13.74 -52.39 17.94
C ILE A 66 -15.12 -51.72 17.99
N ALA A 67 -15.94 -51.98 16.97
CA ALA A 67 -17.36 -51.67 16.97
C ALA A 67 -18.13 -52.77 17.73
N VAL A 68 -19.05 -52.34 18.59
CA VAL A 68 -19.85 -53.21 19.47
C VAL A 68 -21.29 -52.70 19.56
N ASN A 69 -22.19 -53.57 19.98
CA ASN A 69 -23.46 -53.17 20.58
C ASN A 69 -23.19 -52.77 22.04
N ALA A 70 -23.40 -51.50 22.40
CA ALA A 70 -23.02 -50.95 23.70
C ALA A 70 -23.65 -51.72 24.87
N GLU A 71 -24.91 -52.12 24.71
CA GLU A 71 -25.70 -52.87 25.69
C GLU A 71 -25.06 -54.20 26.07
N ASP A 72 -24.38 -54.85 25.11
CA ASP A 72 -23.66 -56.11 25.36
C ASP A 72 -22.42 -55.91 26.24
N THR A 73 -21.97 -54.65 26.43
CA THR A 73 -20.77 -54.31 27.20
C THR A 73 -21.04 -53.88 28.65
N PHE A 74 -22.30 -53.71 29.06
CA PHE A 74 -22.65 -53.07 30.34
C PHE A 74 -22.16 -53.81 31.60
N SER A 75 -21.83 -55.10 31.49
CA SER A 75 -21.27 -55.89 32.59
C SER A 75 -19.74 -55.76 32.75
N ALA A 76 -19.07 -55.09 31.80
CA ALA A 76 -17.62 -54.92 31.79
C ALA A 76 -17.17 -53.93 32.88
N SER A 77 -16.22 -54.36 33.71
CA SER A 77 -15.54 -53.51 34.69
C SER A 77 -14.11 -53.99 34.91
N VAL A 78 -13.25 -53.17 35.53
CA VAL A 78 -11.87 -53.58 35.88
C VAL A 78 -11.85 -54.85 36.75
N ARG A 79 -12.85 -55.02 37.62
CA ARG A 79 -12.97 -56.22 38.48
C ARG A 79 -13.59 -57.42 37.77
N ASN A 80 -14.26 -57.19 36.65
CA ASN A 80 -14.92 -58.20 35.84
C ASN A 80 -14.76 -57.85 34.35
N PRO A 81 -13.56 -58.06 33.76
CA PRO A 81 -13.33 -57.78 32.35
C PRO A 81 -14.23 -58.65 31.47
N LEU A 82 -14.81 -58.07 30.44
CA LEU A 82 -15.71 -58.76 29.53
C LEU A 82 -14.95 -59.23 28.30
N ARG A 83 -15.14 -60.50 27.92
CA ARG A 83 -14.56 -61.11 26.72
C ARG A 83 -15.62 -61.12 25.62
N LEU A 84 -15.32 -60.46 24.51
CA LEU A 84 -16.18 -60.38 23.33
C LEU A 84 -15.54 -61.15 22.17
N GLU A 85 -16.30 -62.04 21.54
CA GLU A 85 -15.84 -62.82 20.39
C GLU A 85 -15.64 -61.91 19.16
N LEU A 86 -14.39 -61.80 18.67
CA LEU A 86 -14.07 -61.00 17.50
C LEU A 86 -14.66 -61.63 16.23
N GLY A 87 -15.34 -60.82 15.42
CA GLY A 87 -16.07 -61.26 14.22
C GLY A 87 -17.53 -61.61 14.47
N ARG A 88 -17.97 -61.67 15.73
CA ARG A 88 -19.37 -61.96 16.10
C ARG A 88 -19.99 -60.92 17.04
N GLN A 89 -19.30 -60.60 18.14
CA GLN A 89 -19.78 -59.63 19.15
C GLN A 89 -19.03 -58.30 19.07
N ALA A 90 -17.80 -58.34 18.57
CA ALA A 90 -16.95 -57.17 18.36
C ALA A 90 -16.31 -57.24 16.98
N HIS A 91 -16.22 -56.10 16.29
CA HIS A 91 -15.66 -56.03 14.94
C HIS A 91 -14.57 -54.98 14.88
N TRP A 92 -13.36 -55.35 14.45
CA TRP A 92 -12.30 -54.36 14.21
C TRP A 92 -12.76 -53.31 13.20
N ILE A 93 -12.56 -52.05 13.56
CA ILE A 93 -12.96 -50.91 12.77
C ILE A 93 -11.88 -49.83 12.85
N ASN A 94 -11.67 -49.15 11.73
CA ASN A 94 -10.82 -47.98 11.66
C ASN A 94 -11.68 -46.73 11.59
N THR A 95 -11.12 -45.62 12.02
CA THR A 95 -11.69 -44.28 11.96
C THR A 95 -12.18 -43.98 10.55
N GLY A 96 -13.42 -43.47 10.44
CA GLY A 96 -14.07 -43.16 9.18
C GLY A 96 -14.79 -44.32 8.48
N HIS A 97 -14.60 -45.57 8.91
CA HIS A 97 -15.37 -46.70 8.38
C HIS A 97 -16.82 -46.69 8.89
N PRO A 98 -17.78 -47.20 8.10
CA PRO A 98 -19.16 -47.35 8.54
C PRO A 98 -19.27 -48.37 9.68
N LEU A 99 -20.17 -48.11 10.64
CA LEU A 99 -20.47 -49.07 11.69
C LEU A 99 -21.05 -50.36 11.10
N PRO A 100 -20.61 -51.54 11.57
CA PRO A 100 -21.22 -52.81 11.19
C PRO A 100 -22.68 -52.89 11.67
N PRO A 101 -23.55 -53.65 10.97
CA PRO A 101 -24.92 -53.86 11.41
C PRO A 101 -25.00 -54.36 12.85
N GLY A 102 -25.92 -53.79 13.64
CA GLY A 102 -26.11 -54.16 15.04
C GLY A 102 -25.14 -53.51 16.03
N CYS A 103 -24.10 -52.81 15.57
CA CYS A 103 -23.20 -52.03 16.43
C CYS A 103 -23.70 -50.58 16.57
N ASN A 104 -23.55 -50.00 17.77
CA ASN A 104 -23.92 -48.61 18.05
C ASN A 104 -22.84 -47.83 18.81
N ALA A 105 -21.67 -48.42 19.09
CA ALA A 105 -20.56 -47.78 19.80
C ALA A 105 -19.19 -48.30 19.34
N VAL A 106 -18.14 -47.51 19.58
CA VAL A 106 -16.74 -47.89 19.34
C VAL A 106 -15.92 -47.76 20.63
N ILE A 107 -15.18 -48.83 20.95
CA ILE A 107 -14.18 -48.83 22.03
C ILE A 107 -12.82 -48.63 21.37
N MET A 108 -12.04 -47.68 21.88
CA MET A 108 -10.72 -47.36 21.33
C MET A 108 -9.75 -48.52 21.50
N VAL A 109 -8.83 -48.71 20.54
CA VAL A 109 -7.84 -49.78 20.54
C VAL A 109 -6.98 -49.80 21.82
N GLU A 110 -6.70 -48.64 22.39
CA GLU A 110 -5.93 -48.47 23.64
C GLU A 110 -6.64 -49.05 24.88
N HIS A 111 -7.93 -49.37 24.78
CA HIS A 111 -8.74 -49.94 25.84
C HIS A 111 -9.08 -51.42 25.62
N ILE A 112 -8.39 -52.06 24.67
CA ILE A 112 -8.68 -53.43 24.24
C ILE A 112 -7.43 -54.29 24.39
N ASN A 113 -7.54 -55.33 25.22
CA ASN A 113 -6.58 -56.43 25.19
C ASN A 113 -7.09 -57.52 24.25
N THR A 114 -6.19 -58.29 23.62
CA THR A 114 -6.57 -59.40 22.74
C THR A 114 -6.10 -60.73 23.31
N GLU A 115 -6.96 -61.74 23.23
CA GLU A 115 -6.68 -63.08 23.73
C GLU A 115 -7.05 -64.15 22.69
N GLY A 116 -6.35 -65.29 22.74
CA GLY A 116 -6.58 -66.46 21.88
C GLY A 116 -5.65 -66.54 20.66
N SER A 117 -5.43 -67.77 20.18
CA SER A 117 -4.64 -68.09 18.99
C SER A 117 -5.38 -69.10 18.12
N GLY A 118 -5.49 -68.88 16.80
CA GLY A 118 -6.22 -69.74 15.87
C GLY A 118 -7.51 -69.11 15.32
N GLU A 119 -8.56 -69.92 15.10
CA GLU A 119 -9.81 -69.49 14.43
C GLU A 119 -10.69 -68.55 15.28
N THR A 120 -10.65 -68.65 16.61
CA THR A 120 -11.42 -67.77 17.52
C THR A 120 -10.50 -66.83 18.26
N ARG A 121 -10.73 -65.52 18.13
CA ARG A 121 -10.02 -64.46 18.85
C ARG A 121 -10.99 -63.65 19.71
N TRP A 122 -10.51 -63.15 20.84
CA TRP A 122 -11.32 -62.42 21.82
C TRP A 122 -10.77 -61.01 22.03
N ALA A 123 -11.66 -60.04 22.13
CA ALA A 123 -11.37 -58.72 22.66
C ALA A 123 -11.77 -58.67 24.13
N VAL A 124 -10.85 -58.25 25.00
CA VAL A 124 -11.08 -58.10 26.43
C VAL A 124 -11.15 -56.63 26.76
N ILE A 125 -12.28 -56.22 27.31
CA ILE A 125 -12.56 -54.84 27.69
C ILE A 125 -12.82 -54.74 29.20
N GLU A 126 -12.30 -53.68 29.81
CA GLU A 126 -12.43 -53.44 31.25
C GLU A 126 -13.44 -52.34 31.58
N LYS A 127 -14.04 -51.73 30.55
CA LYS A 127 -15.01 -50.64 30.69
C LYS A 127 -16.11 -50.80 29.66
N ALA A 128 -17.35 -50.65 30.12
CA ALA A 128 -18.52 -50.61 29.24
C ALA A 128 -18.45 -49.39 28.29
N ALA A 129 -18.91 -49.58 27.06
CA ALA A 129 -19.24 -48.49 26.15
C ALA A 129 -20.68 -48.03 26.40
N PHE A 130 -20.96 -46.75 26.12
CA PHE A 130 -22.34 -46.24 26.09
C PHE A 130 -22.82 -46.07 24.64
N PRO A 131 -24.14 -46.11 24.37
CA PRO A 131 -24.67 -45.94 23.02
C PRO A 131 -24.14 -44.66 22.35
N TRP A 132 -23.68 -44.78 21.11
CA TRP A 132 -23.07 -43.72 20.28
C TRP A 132 -21.71 -43.20 20.77
N GLN A 133 -21.05 -43.89 21.71
CA GLN A 133 -19.68 -43.57 22.10
C GLN A 133 -18.72 -43.70 20.91
N HIS A 134 -17.94 -42.65 20.65
CA HIS A 134 -16.95 -42.60 19.57
C HIS A 134 -17.53 -42.97 18.19
N VAL A 135 -18.79 -42.59 17.96
CA VAL A 135 -19.45 -42.72 16.65
C VAL A 135 -19.69 -41.33 16.11
N ARG A 136 -19.17 -41.06 14.92
CA ARG A 136 -19.58 -39.90 14.12
C ARG A 136 -20.95 -40.18 13.54
N LYS A 137 -21.98 -39.46 14.01
CA LYS A 137 -23.36 -39.70 13.57
C LYS A 137 -23.55 -39.19 12.14
N MET A 138 -24.42 -39.84 11.37
CA MET A 138 -24.85 -39.31 10.08
C MET A 138 -25.37 -37.88 10.28
N GLY A 139 -24.82 -36.94 9.51
CA GLY A 139 -25.17 -35.53 9.58
C GLY A 139 -24.77 -34.81 10.86
N GLU A 140 -23.78 -35.31 11.60
CA GLU A 140 -23.21 -34.62 12.77
C GLU A 140 -22.67 -33.21 12.44
N ASP A 141 -22.13 -33.02 11.23
CA ASP A 141 -21.61 -31.74 10.74
C ASP A 141 -22.72 -30.94 10.01
N MET A 142 -23.42 -31.58 9.08
CA MET A 142 -24.60 -31.02 8.41
C MET A 142 -25.54 -32.10 7.91
N VAL A 143 -26.85 -31.81 7.90
CA VAL A 143 -27.87 -32.72 7.36
C VAL A 143 -28.26 -32.29 5.94
N ALA A 144 -28.59 -33.25 5.07
CA ALA A 144 -29.18 -32.92 3.77
C ALA A 144 -30.37 -31.96 3.93
N THR A 145 -30.51 -31.00 3.01
CA THR A 145 -31.46 -29.88 3.01
C THR A 145 -31.19 -28.72 3.98
N GLU A 146 -30.24 -28.88 4.90
CA GLU A 146 -29.80 -27.79 5.78
C GLU A 146 -29.09 -26.70 4.98
N ILE A 147 -29.36 -25.42 5.28
CA ILE A 147 -28.66 -24.29 4.65
C ILE A 147 -27.23 -24.25 5.16
N ILE A 148 -26.26 -24.41 4.26
CA ILE A 148 -24.83 -24.31 4.58
C ILE A 148 -24.42 -22.84 4.68
N LEU A 149 -24.79 -22.03 3.66
CA LEU A 149 -24.37 -20.64 3.56
C LEU A 149 -25.52 -19.74 3.06
N PRO A 150 -25.68 -18.53 3.63
CA PRO A 150 -26.65 -17.55 3.17
C PRO A 150 -26.14 -16.76 1.94
N PRO A 151 -27.05 -16.11 1.18
CA PRO A 151 -26.66 -15.18 0.10
C PRO A 151 -25.85 -14.00 0.65
N GLY A 152 -24.98 -13.43 -0.19
CA GLY A 152 -24.06 -12.35 0.20
C GLY A 152 -22.75 -12.82 0.84
N THR A 153 -22.62 -14.13 1.11
CA THR A 153 -21.36 -14.72 1.60
C THR A 153 -20.29 -14.68 0.50
N CYS A 154 -19.16 -14.03 0.78
CA CYS A 154 -17.97 -14.09 -0.07
C CYS A 154 -17.18 -15.36 0.28
N LEU A 155 -17.11 -16.30 -0.66
CA LEU A 155 -16.60 -17.65 -0.42
C LEU A 155 -15.10 -17.65 -0.15
N GLY A 156 -14.72 -18.10 1.06
CA GLY A 156 -13.36 -18.39 1.46
C GLY A 156 -13.02 -19.88 1.44
N PRO A 157 -11.79 -20.27 1.83
CA PRO A 157 -11.33 -21.66 1.75
C PRO A 157 -12.19 -22.65 2.53
N TYR A 158 -12.66 -22.28 3.73
CA TYR A 158 -13.48 -23.14 4.57
C TYR A 158 -14.92 -23.29 4.04
N ASP A 159 -15.46 -22.22 3.45
CA ASP A 159 -16.78 -22.24 2.80
C ASP A 159 -16.80 -23.22 1.64
N LEU A 160 -15.74 -23.24 0.82
CA LEU A 160 -15.58 -24.23 -0.26
C LEU A 160 -15.55 -25.66 0.28
N GLY A 161 -14.86 -25.88 1.41
CA GLY A 161 -14.83 -27.17 2.10
C GLY A 161 -16.21 -27.62 2.59
N ALA A 162 -16.97 -26.72 3.21
CA ALA A 162 -18.31 -27.00 3.69
C ALA A 162 -19.28 -27.33 2.53
N LEU A 163 -19.24 -26.55 1.45
CA LEU A 163 -20.02 -26.81 0.23
C LEU A 163 -19.67 -28.18 -0.38
N ALA A 164 -18.38 -28.52 -0.46
CA ALA A 164 -17.94 -29.83 -0.95
C ALA A 164 -18.41 -30.99 -0.05
N ALA A 165 -18.32 -30.83 1.27
CA ALA A 165 -18.81 -31.80 2.24
C ALA A 165 -20.31 -32.04 2.05
N GLY A 166 -21.09 -30.97 1.90
CA GLY A 166 -22.52 -30.99 1.56
C GLY A 166 -22.85 -31.46 0.15
N GLY A 167 -21.87 -31.79 -0.69
CA GLY A 167 -22.06 -32.33 -2.04
C GLY A 167 -22.39 -31.27 -3.11
N VAL A 168 -22.20 -29.99 -2.82
CA VAL A 168 -22.47 -28.88 -3.75
C VAL A 168 -21.25 -28.66 -4.63
N LEU A 169 -21.35 -29.04 -5.92
CA LEU A 169 -20.25 -28.89 -6.88
C LEU A 169 -20.43 -27.71 -7.84
N GLN A 170 -21.64 -27.13 -7.87
CA GLN A 170 -21.99 -25.95 -8.66
C GLN A 170 -22.64 -24.94 -7.73
N VAL A 171 -22.17 -23.71 -7.78
CA VAL A 171 -22.50 -22.70 -6.78
C VAL A 171 -23.13 -21.48 -7.46
N PRO A 172 -24.33 -21.05 -7.02
CA PRO A 172 -24.97 -19.86 -7.55
C PRO A 172 -24.32 -18.60 -6.95
N VAL A 173 -23.77 -17.75 -7.81
CA VAL A 173 -23.04 -16.55 -7.42
C VAL A 173 -23.50 -15.35 -8.24
N PHE A 174 -23.28 -14.15 -7.71
CA PHE A 174 -23.40 -12.93 -8.53
C PHE A 174 -22.28 -12.90 -9.57
N ALA A 175 -22.61 -12.58 -10.82
CA ALA A 175 -21.62 -12.33 -11.87
C ALA A 175 -20.71 -11.15 -11.50
N HIS A 176 -19.51 -11.12 -12.07
CA HIS A 176 -18.62 -9.98 -11.86
C HIS A 176 -19.19 -8.71 -12.50
N PRO A 177 -19.22 -7.56 -11.79
CA PRO A 177 -19.56 -6.29 -12.41
C PRO A 177 -18.59 -5.95 -13.54
N ARG A 178 -19.10 -5.60 -14.72
CA ARG A 178 -18.28 -5.27 -15.89
C ARG A 178 -18.10 -3.76 -16.03
N VAL A 179 -16.86 -3.30 -16.04
CA VAL A 179 -16.51 -1.87 -16.07
C VAL A 179 -15.70 -1.55 -17.32
N THR A 180 -16.21 -0.68 -18.19
CA THR A 180 -15.44 -0.21 -19.35
C THR A 180 -14.68 1.06 -19.01
N ILE A 181 -13.37 1.09 -19.30
CA ILE A 181 -12.48 2.23 -19.09
C ILE A 181 -12.19 2.87 -20.44
N ILE A 182 -12.40 4.18 -20.54
CA ILE A 182 -12.18 4.99 -21.73
C ILE A 182 -11.10 6.03 -21.40
N PRO A 183 -9.82 5.75 -21.70
CA PRO A 183 -8.80 6.78 -21.62
C PRO A 183 -9.04 7.82 -22.73
N SER A 184 -8.90 9.10 -22.39
CA SER A 184 -9.10 10.20 -23.33
C SER A 184 -8.12 11.33 -23.09
N GLY A 185 -7.63 11.91 -24.17
CA GLY A 185 -6.69 13.02 -24.15
C GLY A 185 -5.87 13.07 -25.43
N SER A 186 -5.75 14.26 -26.01
CA SER A 186 -5.03 14.49 -27.26
C SER A 186 -3.51 14.27 -27.12
N GLU A 187 -2.98 14.44 -25.90
CA GLU A 187 -1.60 14.18 -25.53
C GLU A 187 -1.36 12.73 -25.08
N ILE A 188 -2.41 11.95 -24.85
CA ILE A 188 -2.31 10.64 -24.21
C ILE A 188 -2.01 9.56 -25.25
N VAL A 189 -1.02 8.71 -24.98
CA VAL A 189 -0.67 7.57 -25.85
C VAL A 189 -0.58 6.26 -25.06
N PRO A 190 -0.89 5.11 -25.69
CA PRO A 190 -0.64 3.80 -25.08
C PRO A 190 0.83 3.64 -24.66
N LEU A 191 1.09 2.93 -23.55
CA LEU A 191 2.44 2.72 -23.03
C LEU A 191 3.43 2.19 -24.07
N ALA A 192 2.99 1.27 -24.92
CA ALA A 192 3.83 0.69 -25.98
C ALA A 192 4.25 1.70 -27.07
N LEU A 193 3.58 2.85 -27.16
CA LEU A 193 3.86 3.91 -28.12
C LEU A 193 4.54 5.14 -27.49
N ALA A 194 4.74 5.15 -26.17
CA ALA A 194 5.37 6.25 -25.44
C ALA A 194 6.89 6.23 -25.63
N ARG A 195 7.39 6.85 -26.69
CA ARG A 195 8.84 6.94 -26.96
C ARG A 195 9.50 7.97 -26.05
N GLU A 196 10.68 7.63 -25.52
CA GLU A 196 11.47 8.52 -24.66
C GLU A 196 11.73 9.91 -25.26
N GLU A 197 11.96 9.98 -26.57
CA GLU A 197 12.16 11.25 -27.27
C GLU A 197 10.93 12.16 -27.24
N ASP A 198 9.73 11.58 -27.37
CA ASP A 198 8.46 12.30 -27.36
C ASP A 198 8.09 12.75 -25.94
N LEU A 199 8.35 11.89 -24.95
CA LEU A 199 8.16 12.18 -23.53
C LEU A 199 9.04 13.34 -23.07
N ARG A 200 10.34 13.30 -23.41
CA ARG A 200 11.29 14.37 -23.08
C ARG A 200 10.94 15.68 -23.76
N ALA A 201 10.41 15.63 -24.98
CA ALA A 201 9.94 16.80 -25.71
C ALA A 201 8.58 17.31 -25.22
N GLY A 202 7.90 16.61 -24.31
CA GLY A 202 6.57 16.97 -23.82
C GLY A 202 5.48 16.87 -24.90
N ARG A 203 5.70 16.06 -25.94
CA ARG A 203 4.75 15.89 -27.05
C ARG A 203 3.58 14.98 -26.68
N VAL A 204 3.84 13.98 -25.82
CA VAL A 204 2.87 12.98 -25.40
C VAL A 204 3.05 12.64 -23.93
N LEU A 205 2.01 12.03 -23.33
CA LEU A 205 2.01 11.48 -21.99
C LEU A 205 1.60 9.99 -22.04
N PRO A 206 2.24 9.13 -21.24
CA PRO A 206 1.93 7.71 -21.21
C PRO A 206 0.63 7.45 -20.45
N GLU A 207 -0.28 6.67 -21.04
CA GLU A 207 -1.52 6.25 -20.39
C GLU A 207 -1.25 5.07 -19.44
N PHE A 208 -1.25 5.33 -18.13
CA PHE A 208 -1.08 4.30 -17.09
C PHE A 208 -2.23 4.26 -16.08
N ASN A 209 -3.18 5.20 -16.14
CA ASN A 209 -4.29 5.28 -15.20
C ASN A 209 -5.24 4.09 -15.37
N SER A 210 -5.47 3.63 -16.61
CA SER A 210 -6.29 2.44 -16.85
C SER A 210 -5.75 1.20 -16.15
N LEU A 211 -4.41 1.05 -16.04
CA LEU A 211 -3.79 -0.04 -15.26
C LEU A 211 -4.16 0.03 -13.78
N ILE A 212 -4.14 1.24 -13.20
CA ILE A 212 -4.52 1.46 -11.80
C ILE A 212 -5.99 1.11 -11.62
N PHE A 213 -6.88 1.58 -12.50
CA PHE A 213 -8.32 1.34 -12.37
C PHE A 213 -8.65 -0.13 -12.54
N SER A 214 -8.11 -0.79 -13.56
CA SER A 214 -8.30 -2.23 -13.78
C SER A 214 -7.89 -3.05 -12.57
N ALA A 215 -6.71 -2.78 -11.99
CA ALA A 215 -6.25 -3.47 -10.79
C ALA A 215 -7.19 -3.25 -9.59
N MET A 216 -7.60 -2.01 -9.34
CA MET A 216 -8.54 -1.69 -8.26
C MET A 216 -9.91 -2.35 -8.45
N ILE A 217 -10.40 -2.44 -9.69
CA ILE A 217 -11.66 -3.11 -10.04
C ILE A 217 -11.54 -4.61 -9.81
N THR A 218 -10.43 -5.24 -10.25
CA THR A 218 -10.16 -6.66 -10.03
C THR A 218 -10.05 -7.00 -8.55
N GLU A 219 -9.34 -6.21 -7.75
CA GLU A 219 -9.27 -6.41 -6.29
C GLU A 219 -10.64 -6.29 -5.62
N ALA A 220 -11.53 -5.45 -6.17
CA ALA A 220 -12.90 -5.31 -5.70
C ALA A 220 -13.86 -6.41 -6.21
N GLY A 221 -13.37 -7.39 -6.98
CA GLY A 221 -14.18 -8.48 -7.54
C GLY A 221 -14.98 -8.09 -8.78
N GLY A 222 -14.56 -7.06 -9.51
CA GLY A 222 -15.11 -6.71 -10.83
C GLY A 222 -14.18 -7.10 -11.98
N GLU A 223 -14.72 -7.00 -13.19
CA GLU A 223 -13.98 -7.17 -14.44
C GLU A 223 -13.91 -5.84 -15.17
N SER A 224 -12.79 -5.57 -15.85
CA SER A 224 -12.61 -4.32 -16.59
C SER A 224 -12.17 -4.56 -18.03
N VAL A 225 -12.67 -3.73 -18.95
CA VAL A 225 -12.21 -3.67 -20.34
C VAL A 225 -11.73 -2.25 -20.63
N THR A 226 -10.50 -2.10 -21.10
CA THR A 226 -9.95 -0.78 -21.48
C THR A 226 -10.05 -0.61 -22.99
N LEU A 227 -10.68 0.48 -23.44
CA LEU A 227 -10.74 0.85 -24.86
C LEU A 227 -9.43 1.54 -25.30
N PRO A 228 -9.17 1.61 -26.62
CA PRO A 228 -8.13 2.49 -27.16
C PRO A 228 -8.34 3.95 -26.72
N VAL A 229 -7.25 4.72 -26.68
CA VAL A 229 -7.30 6.15 -26.31
C VAL A 229 -8.23 6.89 -27.28
N VAL A 230 -9.21 7.59 -26.70
CA VAL A 230 -10.22 8.35 -27.44
C VAL A 230 -9.77 9.82 -27.56
N PRO A 231 -9.73 10.41 -28.77
CA PRO A 231 -9.44 11.83 -28.96
C PRO A 231 -10.43 12.74 -28.21
N ASP A 232 -10.00 13.96 -27.86
CA ASP A 232 -10.85 14.96 -27.20
C ASP A 232 -11.88 15.59 -28.15
N GLN A 233 -12.80 14.76 -28.65
CA GLN A 233 -13.85 15.12 -29.58
C GLN A 233 -15.19 14.67 -29.00
N PRO A 234 -16.13 15.59 -28.69
CA PRO A 234 -17.39 15.26 -28.01
C PRO A 234 -18.16 14.11 -28.64
N GLU A 235 -18.26 14.09 -29.96
CA GLU A 235 -18.96 13.06 -30.74
C GLU A 235 -18.30 11.69 -30.64
N VAL A 236 -16.97 11.64 -30.61
CA VAL A 236 -16.22 10.38 -30.50
C VAL A 236 -16.29 9.85 -29.06
N ILE A 237 -16.18 10.73 -28.06
CA ILE A 237 -16.38 10.39 -26.65
C ILE A 237 -17.80 9.87 -26.43
N ALA A 238 -18.81 10.56 -26.96
CA ALA A 238 -20.20 10.14 -26.86
C ALA A 238 -20.43 8.75 -27.47
N ALA A 239 -19.91 8.53 -28.67
CA ALA A 239 -19.99 7.24 -29.36
C ALA A 239 -19.30 6.11 -28.57
N ALA A 240 -18.14 6.38 -27.98
CA ALA A 240 -17.41 5.42 -27.15
C ALA A 240 -18.20 5.05 -25.87
N ILE A 241 -18.82 6.04 -25.21
CA ILE A 241 -19.69 5.80 -24.05
C ILE A 241 -20.89 4.96 -24.46
N THR A 242 -21.61 5.33 -25.51
CA THR A 242 -22.79 4.58 -25.95
C THR A 242 -22.42 3.16 -26.37
N GLY A 243 -21.34 3.00 -27.13
CA GLY A 243 -20.85 1.68 -27.55
C GLY A 243 -20.44 0.79 -26.38
N ALA A 244 -19.81 1.36 -25.35
CA ALA A 244 -19.50 0.64 -24.12
C ALA A 244 -20.77 0.16 -23.38
N LEU A 245 -21.78 1.02 -23.28
CA LEU A 245 -23.06 0.68 -22.64
C LEU A 245 -23.84 -0.40 -23.42
N ASP A 246 -23.73 -0.38 -24.76
CA ASP A 246 -24.33 -1.36 -25.67
C ASP A 246 -23.58 -2.71 -25.65
N ALA A 247 -22.27 -2.72 -25.35
CA ALA A 247 -21.44 -3.90 -25.20
C ALA A 247 -21.53 -4.58 -23.80
N ASP A 248 -22.67 -4.38 -23.12
CA ASP A 248 -22.96 -4.90 -21.77
C ASP A 248 -22.05 -4.41 -20.64
N ALA A 249 -21.47 -3.21 -20.73
CA ALA A 249 -20.88 -2.58 -19.55
C ALA A 249 -21.94 -2.34 -18.47
N ASP A 250 -21.61 -2.62 -17.23
CA ASP A 250 -22.40 -2.22 -16.05
C ASP A 250 -22.05 -0.81 -15.60
N MET A 251 -20.81 -0.39 -15.83
CA MET A 251 -20.30 0.94 -15.52
C MET A 251 -19.32 1.40 -16.58
N VAL A 252 -19.28 2.71 -16.85
CA VAL A 252 -18.29 3.31 -17.74
C VAL A 252 -17.48 4.37 -16.99
N LEU A 253 -16.16 4.27 -17.09
CA LEU A 253 -15.20 5.23 -16.54
C LEU A 253 -14.54 5.96 -17.70
N ILE A 254 -14.66 7.28 -17.74
CA ILE A 254 -13.95 8.11 -18.72
C ILE A 254 -12.82 8.80 -17.99
N ASN A 255 -11.59 8.46 -18.32
CA ASN A 255 -10.44 9.17 -17.76
C ASN A 255 -10.03 10.29 -18.69
N ALA A 256 -10.36 11.51 -18.29
CA ALA A 256 -10.10 12.70 -19.09
C ALA A 256 -9.52 13.82 -18.21
N GLY A 257 -8.90 14.80 -18.86
CA GLY A 257 -8.48 16.04 -18.23
C GLY A 257 -9.66 16.91 -17.81
N SER A 258 -10.34 16.58 -16.70
CA SER A 258 -11.55 17.28 -16.25
C SER A 258 -11.32 18.67 -15.59
N SER A 259 -10.20 19.34 -15.91
CA SER A 259 -9.93 20.68 -15.37
C SER A 259 -10.89 21.69 -15.99
N ALA A 260 -11.26 22.74 -15.23
CA ALA A 260 -12.10 23.89 -15.64
C ALA A 260 -11.49 24.76 -16.77
N GLY A 261 -10.70 24.17 -17.65
CA GLY A 261 -10.21 24.73 -18.91
C GLY A 261 -11.28 24.72 -19.99
N SER A 262 -10.98 25.32 -21.13
CA SER A 262 -11.90 25.49 -22.25
C SER A 262 -12.25 24.20 -23.02
N HIS A 263 -11.77 23.04 -22.57
CA HIS A 263 -11.87 21.74 -23.25
C HIS A 263 -12.44 20.62 -22.33
N ASP A 264 -13.20 20.97 -21.28
CA ASP A 264 -13.91 19.96 -20.46
C ASP A 264 -15.14 19.44 -21.20
N TYR A 265 -14.91 18.53 -22.16
CA TYR A 265 -15.97 17.91 -22.96
C TYR A 265 -16.73 16.84 -22.18
N THR A 266 -16.14 16.24 -21.14
CA THR A 266 -16.72 15.09 -20.44
C THR A 266 -18.05 15.45 -19.79
N ALA A 267 -18.11 16.53 -19.00
CA ALA A 267 -19.36 16.94 -18.35
C ALA A 267 -20.46 17.23 -19.39
N HIS A 268 -20.13 17.98 -20.44
CA HIS A 268 -21.08 18.34 -21.49
C HIS A 268 -21.61 17.12 -22.27
N VAL A 269 -20.72 16.19 -22.62
CA VAL A 269 -21.12 14.93 -23.28
C VAL A 269 -22.04 14.12 -22.36
N LEU A 270 -21.72 14.02 -21.07
CA LEU A 270 -22.58 13.31 -20.11
C LEU A 270 -23.94 13.96 -19.93
N GLU A 271 -24.03 15.29 -19.92
CA GLU A 271 -25.30 16.04 -19.88
C GLU A 271 -26.16 15.77 -21.13
N SER A 272 -25.55 15.59 -22.30
CA SER A 272 -26.26 15.27 -23.54
C SER A 272 -26.75 13.81 -23.61
N LEU A 273 -26.08 12.90 -22.90
CA LEU A 273 -26.39 11.46 -22.92
C LEU A 273 -27.30 11.03 -21.77
N GLY A 274 -27.32 11.77 -20.65
CA GLY A 274 -28.07 11.39 -19.45
C GLY A 274 -28.12 12.48 -18.38
N GLU A 275 -28.30 12.06 -17.12
CA GLU A 275 -28.38 12.97 -15.97
C GLU A 275 -26.99 13.11 -15.33
N VAL A 276 -26.45 14.33 -15.26
CA VAL A 276 -25.29 14.63 -14.42
C VAL A 276 -25.76 14.94 -13.00
N VAL A 277 -25.36 14.11 -12.05
CA VAL A 277 -25.72 14.20 -10.63
C VAL A 277 -24.76 15.11 -9.88
N ALA A 278 -23.47 15.08 -10.23
CA ALA A 278 -22.45 15.96 -9.66
C ALA A 278 -21.41 16.33 -10.71
N HIS A 279 -21.07 17.62 -10.80
CA HIS A 279 -19.92 18.12 -11.56
C HIS A 279 -19.00 18.84 -10.59
N GLY A 280 -18.09 18.07 -10.01
CA GLY A 280 -17.12 18.53 -9.05
C GLY A 280 -17.48 18.22 -7.59
N ILE A 281 -16.49 17.73 -6.86
CA ILE A 281 -16.58 17.28 -5.47
C ILE A 281 -15.67 18.15 -4.60
N SER A 282 -16.07 18.44 -3.37
CA SER A 282 -15.29 19.26 -2.41
C SER A 282 -14.18 18.46 -1.71
N VAL A 283 -13.33 17.79 -2.50
CA VAL A 283 -12.19 16.99 -2.02
C VAL A 283 -10.90 17.33 -2.76
N MET A 284 -9.79 17.36 -2.02
CA MET A 284 -8.45 17.64 -2.51
C MET A 284 -7.51 16.48 -2.18
N PRO A 285 -6.91 15.81 -3.18
CA PRO A 285 -7.21 15.89 -4.62
C PRO A 285 -8.54 15.20 -4.96
N GLY A 286 -9.04 15.38 -6.19
CA GLY A 286 -10.30 14.75 -6.66
C GLY A 286 -11.43 15.73 -7.03
N LYS A 287 -11.19 17.05 -6.92
CA LYS A 287 -12.20 18.07 -7.24
C LYS A 287 -12.98 17.84 -8.54
N PRO A 288 -12.36 17.51 -9.69
CA PRO A 288 -13.08 17.57 -10.95
C PRO A 288 -13.78 16.25 -11.35
N THR A 289 -14.18 15.42 -10.37
CA THR A 289 -14.96 14.21 -10.64
C THR A 289 -16.37 14.56 -11.12
N VAL A 290 -16.84 13.87 -12.17
CA VAL A 290 -18.21 13.98 -12.69
C VAL A 290 -18.95 12.67 -12.43
N LEU A 291 -20.13 12.74 -11.83
CA LEU A 291 -21.00 11.59 -11.59
C LEU A 291 -22.25 11.73 -12.46
N ALA A 292 -22.52 10.74 -13.31
CA ALA A 292 -23.67 10.74 -14.18
C ALA A 292 -24.40 9.39 -14.20
N VAL A 293 -25.64 9.42 -14.66
CA VAL A 293 -26.46 8.23 -14.94
C VAL A 293 -26.93 8.32 -16.39
N VAL A 294 -26.48 7.37 -17.22
CA VAL A 294 -26.80 7.30 -18.65
C VAL A 294 -27.52 5.99 -18.90
N ARG A 295 -28.75 6.05 -19.44
CA ARG A 295 -29.60 4.87 -19.67
C ARG A 295 -29.73 3.96 -18.43
N GLY A 296 -29.82 4.56 -17.23
CA GLY A 296 -29.90 3.84 -15.96
C GLY A 296 -28.59 3.20 -15.47
N LYS A 297 -27.47 3.39 -16.19
CA LYS A 297 -26.15 2.86 -15.83
C LYS A 297 -25.22 3.99 -15.33
N PRO A 298 -24.34 3.71 -14.36
CA PRO A 298 -23.36 4.67 -13.87
C PRO A 298 -22.31 5.01 -14.93
N VAL A 299 -22.08 6.30 -15.13
CA VAL A 299 -20.95 6.81 -15.94
C VAL A 299 -20.21 7.87 -15.12
N ILE A 300 -18.89 7.74 -15.02
CA ILE A 300 -18.05 8.61 -14.20
C ILE A 300 -16.98 9.28 -15.05
N GLY A 301 -16.87 10.60 -14.95
CA GLY A 301 -15.71 11.36 -15.40
C GLY A 301 -14.64 11.34 -14.31
N VAL A 302 -13.59 10.54 -14.50
CA VAL A 302 -12.48 10.38 -13.56
C VAL A 302 -11.35 11.35 -13.94
N PRO A 303 -10.83 12.15 -12.99
CA PRO A 303 -9.76 13.10 -13.27
C PRO A 303 -8.49 12.47 -13.87
N GLY A 304 -7.84 13.13 -14.84
CA GLY A 304 -6.60 12.65 -15.46
C GLY A 304 -5.39 12.55 -14.51
N TYR A 305 -5.37 13.32 -13.43
CA TYR A 305 -4.30 13.21 -12.44
C TYR A 305 -4.46 11.94 -11.57
N PRO A 306 -3.44 11.06 -11.48
CA PRO A 306 -3.57 9.73 -10.87
C PRO A 306 -4.03 9.74 -9.42
N VAL A 307 -3.56 10.68 -8.59
CA VAL A 307 -3.98 10.73 -7.19
C VAL A 307 -5.44 11.17 -7.08
N SER A 308 -5.86 12.15 -7.88
CA SER A 308 -7.28 12.56 -7.98
C SER A 308 -8.15 11.41 -8.46
N ALA A 309 -7.65 10.65 -9.44
CA ALA A 309 -8.33 9.49 -9.99
C ALA A 309 -8.52 8.39 -8.95
N GLY A 310 -7.46 8.05 -8.20
CA GLY A 310 -7.51 7.08 -7.10
C GLY A 310 -8.54 7.47 -6.04
N VAL A 311 -8.62 8.75 -5.67
CA VAL A 311 -9.66 9.25 -4.75
C VAL A 311 -11.07 9.04 -5.30
N ALA A 312 -11.30 9.32 -6.59
CA ALA A 312 -12.60 9.11 -7.23
C ALA A 312 -12.99 7.61 -7.27
N MET A 313 -12.02 6.74 -7.58
CA MET A 313 -12.20 5.30 -7.57
C MET A 313 -12.60 4.81 -6.17
N GLU A 314 -11.84 5.17 -5.14
CA GLU A 314 -12.08 4.76 -3.75
C GLU A 314 -13.42 5.27 -3.21
N GLU A 315 -13.82 6.49 -3.57
CA GLU A 315 -15.02 7.12 -3.02
C GLU A 315 -16.31 6.65 -3.69
N PHE A 316 -16.29 6.41 -5.00
CA PHE A 316 -17.51 6.19 -5.79
C PHE A 316 -17.56 4.81 -6.45
N VAL A 317 -16.45 4.34 -7.02
CA VAL A 317 -16.42 3.07 -7.77
C VAL A 317 -16.42 1.88 -6.83
N LEU A 318 -15.45 1.80 -5.90
CA LEU A 318 -15.32 0.63 -5.02
C LEU A 318 -16.55 0.39 -4.15
N PRO A 319 -17.18 1.42 -3.53
CA PRO A 319 -18.40 1.20 -2.75
C PRO A 319 -19.58 0.75 -3.60
N LEU A 320 -19.66 1.18 -4.87
CA LEU A 320 -20.72 0.74 -5.78
C LEU A 320 -20.53 -0.72 -6.20
N LEU A 321 -19.29 -1.12 -6.51
CA LEU A 321 -18.94 -2.51 -6.81
C LEU A 321 -19.26 -3.44 -5.62
N ALA A 322 -18.95 -3.00 -4.39
CA ALA A 322 -19.30 -3.73 -3.18
C ALA A 322 -20.82 -3.85 -3.00
N LEU A 323 -21.56 -2.75 -3.20
CA LEU A 323 -23.03 -2.73 -3.11
C LEU A 323 -23.68 -3.69 -4.11
N TRP A 324 -23.21 -3.72 -5.36
CA TRP A 324 -23.73 -4.62 -6.38
C TRP A 324 -23.50 -6.09 -6.05
N GLN A 325 -22.31 -6.40 -5.53
CA GLN A 325 -21.95 -7.75 -5.08
C GLN A 325 -22.50 -8.10 -3.70
N LYS A 326 -23.30 -7.22 -3.05
CA LYS A 326 -23.83 -7.41 -1.68
C LYS A 326 -22.75 -7.61 -0.61
N ARG A 327 -21.58 -7.01 -0.82
CA ARG A 327 -20.48 -7.00 0.14
C ARG A 327 -20.52 -5.71 0.97
N PRO A 328 -20.05 -5.74 2.23
CA PRO A 328 -19.71 -4.52 2.94
C PRO A 328 -18.74 -3.66 2.12
N ALA A 329 -18.91 -2.34 2.17
CA ALA A 329 -17.95 -1.45 1.55
C ALA A 329 -16.57 -1.66 2.18
N PRO A 330 -15.47 -1.52 1.42
CA PRO A 330 -14.13 -1.63 1.97
C PRO A 330 -13.93 -0.55 3.04
N GLU A 331 -13.73 -0.95 4.29
CA GLU A 331 -13.33 -0.05 5.37
C GLU A 331 -11.85 -0.25 5.68
N ARG A 332 -11.15 0.88 5.80
CA ARG A 332 -9.75 0.88 6.23
C ARG A 332 -9.69 0.87 7.73
N GLU A 333 -8.74 0.10 8.25
CA GLU A 333 -8.38 0.17 9.66
C GLU A 333 -7.95 1.60 10.00
N LYS A 334 -8.42 2.13 11.14
CA LYS A 334 -8.06 3.47 11.61
C LYS A 334 -7.02 3.40 12.72
N ALA A 335 -6.10 4.36 12.73
CA ALA A 335 -5.12 4.51 13.79
C ALA A 335 -4.99 5.97 14.23
N THR A 336 -4.69 6.18 15.51
CA THR A 336 -4.29 7.49 16.02
C THR A 336 -2.80 7.68 15.78
N ALA A 337 -2.43 8.77 15.12
CA ALA A 337 -1.05 9.15 14.87
C ALA A 337 -0.79 10.61 15.24
N VAL A 338 0.48 10.97 15.40
CA VAL A 338 0.93 12.32 15.73
C VAL A 338 1.75 12.86 14.56
N PRO A 339 1.33 13.96 13.91
CA PRO A 339 2.13 14.60 12.86
C PRO A 339 3.46 15.11 13.41
N CYS A 340 4.56 14.84 12.71
CA CYS A 340 5.88 15.34 13.11
C CYS A 340 6.04 16.87 12.93
N HIS A 341 5.21 17.48 12.08
CA HIS A 341 5.08 18.91 11.89
C HIS A 341 3.64 19.29 11.56
N ALA A 342 3.32 20.59 11.59
CA ALA A 342 2.00 21.08 11.26
C ALA A 342 1.64 20.72 9.82
N LEU A 343 0.40 20.30 9.61
CA LEU A 343 -0.17 19.92 8.32
C LEU A 343 -1.16 21.02 7.88
N PRO A 344 -0.69 22.14 7.32
CA PRO A 344 -1.59 23.21 6.89
C PRO A 344 -2.51 22.71 5.78
N SER A 345 -3.74 23.19 5.76
CA SER A 345 -4.74 22.90 4.74
C SER A 345 -5.52 24.16 4.40
N ARG A 346 -6.41 24.06 3.41
CA ARG A 346 -7.23 25.17 2.94
C ARG A 346 -8.69 24.90 3.28
N PRO A 347 -9.37 25.78 4.05
CA PRO A 347 -10.79 25.66 4.29
C PRO A 347 -11.60 25.61 2.98
N GLY A 348 -12.77 24.97 3.05
CA GLY A 348 -13.71 24.80 1.95
C GLY A 348 -13.62 23.46 1.20
N MET A 349 -12.58 22.65 1.44
CA MET A 349 -12.42 21.32 0.85
C MET A 349 -11.87 20.32 1.87
N GLU A 350 -12.38 19.09 1.85
CA GLU A 350 -11.73 17.99 2.58
C GLU A 350 -10.38 17.70 1.91
N GLU A 351 -9.28 17.68 2.67
CA GLU A 351 -7.97 17.30 2.14
C GLU A 351 -7.57 15.89 2.58
N ARG A 352 -7.16 15.05 1.61
CA ARG A 352 -6.64 13.70 1.82
C ARG A 352 -5.12 13.69 1.71
N LEU A 353 -4.47 13.85 2.86
CA LEU A 353 -3.03 13.87 2.99
C LEU A 353 -2.49 12.46 3.14
N ARG A 354 -1.65 12.03 2.19
CA ARG A 354 -0.94 10.77 2.30
C ARG A 354 0.24 10.92 3.25
N VAL A 355 0.41 9.96 4.15
CA VAL A 355 1.46 9.97 5.16
C VAL A 355 2.24 8.66 5.16
N LYS A 356 3.52 8.75 5.49
CA LYS A 356 4.32 7.64 6.03
C LYS A 356 4.08 7.52 7.52
N LEU A 357 4.13 6.30 8.03
CA LEU A 357 3.89 5.99 9.43
C LEU A 357 5.04 5.15 9.99
N GLY A 358 5.42 5.43 11.24
CA GLY A 358 6.33 4.61 12.02
C GLY A 358 6.03 4.72 13.51
N ARG A 359 6.19 3.60 14.25
CA ARG A 359 5.95 3.59 15.69
C ARG A 359 7.23 3.94 16.44
N VAL A 360 7.25 5.07 17.13
CA VAL A 360 8.40 5.57 17.91
C VAL A 360 7.96 5.76 19.36
N ASP A 361 8.66 5.14 20.31
CA ASP A 361 8.35 5.23 21.76
C ASP A 361 6.85 4.97 22.07
N GLY A 362 6.25 3.99 21.39
CA GLY A 362 4.84 3.61 21.54
C GLY A 362 3.84 4.43 20.70
N ASN A 363 4.22 5.62 20.25
CA ASN A 363 3.37 6.50 19.44
C ASN A 363 3.52 6.23 17.95
N ILE A 364 2.43 6.30 17.19
CA ILE A 364 2.51 6.30 15.72
C ILE A 364 2.79 7.72 15.29
N ILE A 365 3.92 7.94 14.61
CA ILE A 365 4.29 9.23 14.06
C ILE A 365 3.89 9.27 12.60
N ALA A 366 3.23 10.36 12.19
CA ALA A 366 2.82 10.61 10.83
C ALA A 366 3.74 11.65 10.17
N VAL A 367 4.25 11.31 8.99
CA VAL A 367 5.03 12.21 8.15
C VAL A 367 4.32 12.39 6.82
N PRO A 368 3.95 13.61 6.41
CA PRO A 368 3.32 13.83 5.12
C PRO A 368 4.29 13.51 3.97
N LEU A 369 3.74 12.87 2.94
CA LEU A 369 4.39 12.73 1.65
C LEU A 369 4.23 14.02 0.82
N PRO A 370 5.08 14.23 -0.21
CA PRO A 370 4.93 15.37 -1.12
C PRO A 370 3.51 15.50 -1.67
N ARG A 371 2.98 16.72 -1.63
CA ARG A 371 1.66 17.05 -2.19
C ARG A 371 1.75 17.14 -3.71
N GLY A 372 0.63 16.86 -4.37
CA GLY A 372 0.53 16.89 -5.82
C GLY A 372 -0.46 15.83 -6.31
N ALA A 373 -1.36 16.23 -7.21
CA ALA A 373 -2.33 15.31 -7.80
C ALA A 373 -1.66 14.36 -8.82
N GLY A 374 -0.55 14.78 -9.44
CA GLY A 374 0.24 13.99 -10.39
C GLY A 374 1.29 13.06 -9.76
N THR A 375 1.51 13.13 -8.46
CA THR A 375 2.60 12.39 -7.79
C THR A 375 2.19 10.94 -7.51
N ILE A 376 2.25 10.09 -8.54
CA ILE A 376 1.84 8.67 -8.46
C ILE A 376 2.58 7.91 -7.35
N THR A 377 3.86 8.21 -7.13
CA THR A 377 4.68 7.59 -6.07
C THR A 377 4.13 7.86 -4.67
N SER A 378 3.31 8.90 -4.48
CA SER A 378 2.62 9.14 -3.21
C SER A 378 1.57 8.06 -2.90
N LEU A 379 0.93 7.46 -3.91
CA LEU A 379 -0.03 6.37 -3.72
C LEU A 379 0.67 5.09 -3.27
N SER A 380 1.76 4.71 -3.95
CA SER A 380 2.47 3.46 -3.64
C SER A 380 3.28 3.53 -2.34
N ARG A 381 3.83 4.71 -2.02
CA ARG A 381 4.68 4.88 -0.82
C ARG A 381 3.89 5.10 0.45
N ALA A 382 2.64 5.57 0.40
CA ALA A 382 1.87 5.90 1.58
C ALA A 382 1.59 4.70 2.49
N ASP A 383 1.57 4.95 3.79
CA ASP A 383 1.16 4.01 4.83
C ASP A 383 -0.24 4.30 5.35
N GLY A 384 -0.70 5.53 5.18
CA GLY A 384 -2.02 5.96 5.59
C GLY A 384 -2.46 7.27 4.96
N ILE A 385 -3.71 7.64 5.20
CA ILE A 385 -4.32 8.90 4.77
C ILE A 385 -4.87 9.63 5.99
N VAL A 386 -4.41 10.85 6.20
CA VAL A 386 -5.02 11.81 7.13
C VAL A 386 -6.09 12.59 6.36
N ARG A 387 -7.31 12.64 6.91
CA ARG A 387 -8.40 13.48 6.39
C ARG A 387 -8.47 14.76 7.18
N VAL A 388 -8.19 15.89 6.53
CA VAL A 388 -8.38 17.22 7.11
C VAL A 388 -9.79 17.69 6.73
N SER A 389 -10.59 18.03 7.74
CA SER A 389 -11.96 18.51 7.54
C SER A 389 -11.97 19.79 6.70
N ARG A 390 -13.05 19.96 5.91
CA ARG A 390 -13.29 21.17 5.12
C ARG A 390 -13.37 22.45 5.94
N ASP A 391 -13.68 22.34 7.23
CA ASP A 391 -13.80 23.48 8.15
C ASP A 391 -12.48 23.78 8.88
N SER A 392 -11.39 23.08 8.54
CA SER A 392 -10.09 23.22 9.19
C SER A 392 -9.05 23.91 8.30
N GLU A 393 -8.18 24.70 8.93
CA GLU A 393 -6.96 25.26 8.33
C GLU A 393 -5.76 24.30 8.40
N GLY A 394 -5.95 23.10 8.95
CA GLY A 394 -4.90 22.09 9.04
C GLY A 394 -4.93 21.25 10.31
N CYS A 395 -3.79 20.65 10.64
CA CYS A 395 -3.56 19.99 11.92
C CYS A 395 -2.25 20.49 12.51
N ASP A 396 -2.25 20.82 13.80
CA ASP A 396 -1.02 21.26 14.48
C ASP A 396 -0.04 20.10 14.68
N ALA A 397 1.25 20.44 14.74
CA ALA A 397 2.28 19.49 15.12
C ALA A 397 2.02 18.96 16.54
N GLY A 398 2.20 17.66 16.77
CA GLY A 398 2.01 17.07 18.11
C GLY A 398 0.56 16.75 18.48
N MET A 399 -0.43 17.27 17.76
CA MET A 399 -1.84 16.95 17.99
C MET A 399 -2.22 15.63 17.32
N ALA A 400 -2.89 14.75 18.07
CA ALA A 400 -3.31 13.46 17.56
C ALA A 400 -4.32 13.61 16.40
N VAL A 401 -4.10 12.87 15.31
CA VAL A 401 -4.97 12.79 14.14
C VAL A 401 -5.39 11.35 13.88
N THR A 402 -6.56 11.18 13.28
CA THR A 402 -7.02 9.87 12.78
C THR A 402 -6.44 9.63 11.40
N VAL A 403 -5.87 8.45 11.19
CA VAL A 403 -5.29 8.00 9.93
C VAL A 403 -6.01 6.74 9.46
N ASP A 404 -6.51 6.77 8.22
CA ASP A 404 -6.96 5.56 7.52
C ASP A 404 -5.71 4.80 7.04
N LEU A 405 -5.48 3.59 7.52
CA LEU A 405 -4.31 2.79 7.17
C LEU A 405 -4.44 2.23 5.75
N LEU A 406 -3.35 2.33 4.98
CA LEU A 406 -3.19 1.72 3.66
C LEU A 406 -2.40 0.41 3.72
N ARG A 407 -1.84 0.09 4.89
CA ARG A 407 -1.09 -1.13 5.16
C ARG A 407 -1.57 -1.73 6.47
N PRO A 408 -1.49 -3.05 6.64
CA PRO A 408 -1.85 -3.70 7.90
C PRO A 408 -1.10 -3.09 9.10
N ARG A 409 -1.77 -2.94 10.26
CA ARG A 409 -1.16 -2.34 11.45
C ARG A 409 0.19 -2.96 11.84
N ASN A 410 0.34 -4.28 11.72
CA ASN A 410 1.58 -4.98 12.06
C ASN A 410 2.78 -4.55 11.20
N ALA A 411 2.56 -4.02 9.99
CA ALA A 411 3.61 -3.49 9.13
C ALA A 411 4.20 -2.17 9.65
N LEU A 412 3.53 -1.51 10.61
CA LEU A 412 4.00 -0.29 11.26
C LEU A 412 5.02 -0.58 12.37
N ASP A 413 4.91 -1.72 13.04
CA ASP A 413 5.77 -2.08 14.18
C ASP A 413 7.20 -2.41 13.73
N GLY A 414 7.37 -2.81 12.47
CA GLY A 414 8.68 -3.04 11.85
C GLY A 414 9.26 -1.81 11.12
N ALA A 415 8.59 -0.66 11.17
CA ALA A 415 8.98 0.52 10.39
C ALA A 415 9.96 1.42 11.17
N LEU A 416 11.24 1.40 10.78
CA LEU A 416 12.23 2.37 11.24
C LEU A 416 11.97 3.72 10.57
N LEU A 417 11.38 4.64 11.32
CA LEU A 417 11.23 6.03 10.91
C LEU A 417 12.54 6.81 11.00
N ALA A 418 13.10 7.20 9.86
CA ALA A 418 14.25 8.09 9.72
C ALA A 418 13.78 9.50 9.30
N ILE A 419 14.13 10.53 10.06
CA ILE A 419 13.79 11.92 9.73
C ILE A 419 15.08 12.74 9.69
N GLY A 420 15.40 13.37 8.57
CA GLY A 420 16.62 14.18 8.46
C GLY A 420 16.97 14.61 7.05
N SER A 421 18.26 14.72 6.74
CA SER A 421 18.72 14.92 5.37
C SER A 421 18.43 13.69 4.49
N HIS A 422 18.31 13.92 3.19
CA HIS A 422 18.19 12.85 2.19
C HIS A 422 19.57 12.31 1.80
N ASP A 423 19.63 11.03 1.48
CA ASP A 423 20.71 10.42 0.71
C ASP A 423 20.17 9.25 -0.12
N ASN A 424 20.74 9.01 -1.31
CA ASN A 424 20.30 7.91 -2.16
C ASN A 424 20.56 6.53 -1.50
N THR A 425 21.53 6.45 -0.59
CA THR A 425 21.83 5.21 0.14
C THR A 425 20.70 4.79 1.08
N LEU A 426 19.83 5.71 1.53
CA LEU A 426 18.68 5.37 2.38
C LEU A 426 17.63 4.53 1.65
N ASP A 427 17.37 4.82 0.36
CA ASP A 427 16.44 4.03 -0.46
C ASP A 427 17.00 2.62 -0.72
N LEU A 428 18.31 2.50 -0.90
CA LEU A 428 19.02 1.22 -1.01
C LEU A 428 18.95 0.43 0.31
N LEU A 429 19.13 1.09 1.45
CA LEU A 429 18.98 0.46 2.77
C LEU A 429 17.57 -0.10 2.96
N ASP A 430 16.50 0.63 2.63
CA ASP A 430 15.13 0.10 2.72
C ASP A 430 14.96 -1.15 1.84
N SER A 431 15.49 -1.11 0.62
CA SER A 431 15.39 -2.21 -0.34
C SER A 431 16.09 -3.48 0.17
N LEU A 432 17.33 -3.35 0.65
CA LEU A 432 18.11 -4.48 1.18
C LEU A 432 17.55 -4.97 2.53
N LEU A 433 17.09 -4.06 3.40
CA LEU A 433 16.48 -4.42 4.68
C LEU A 433 15.23 -5.28 4.49
N ARG A 434 14.36 -4.93 3.53
CA ARG A 434 13.18 -5.75 3.22
C ARG A 434 13.54 -7.12 2.65
N LYS A 435 14.64 -7.20 1.90
CA LYS A 435 15.14 -8.45 1.30
C LYS A 435 15.68 -9.40 2.38
N THR A 436 16.50 -8.90 3.30
CA THR A 436 17.20 -9.74 4.29
C THR A 436 16.46 -9.89 5.61
N HIS A 437 15.65 -8.88 5.99
CA HIS A 437 14.86 -8.87 7.22
C HIS A 437 13.42 -8.43 6.92
N PRO A 438 12.56 -9.29 6.34
CA PRO A 438 11.24 -8.91 5.80
C PRO A 438 10.25 -8.37 6.84
N ARG A 439 10.54 -8.55 8.14
CA ARG A 439 9.79 -7.92 9.24
C ARG A 439 10.04 -6.41 9.33
N PHE A 440 11.18 -5.93 8.85
CA PHE A 440 11.64 -4.56 9.02
C PHE A 440 11.70 -3.81 7.70
N ARG A 441 11.54 -2.49 7.79
CA ARG A 441 11.68 -1.57 6.67
C ARG A 441 12.17 -0.23 7.17
N LEU A 442 12.81 0.54 6.29
CA LEU A 442 13.20 1.91 6.56
C LEU A 442 12.20 2.84 5.89
N THR A 443 11.72 3.83 6.62
CA THR A 443 10.88 4.89 6.06
C THR A 443 11.51 6.24 6.34
N SER A 444 11.86 6.98 5.30
CA SER A 444 12.55 8.26 5.41
C SER A 444 11.64 9.45 5.16
N ALA A 445 11.90 10.53 5.89
CA ALA A 445 11.33 11.86 5.67
C ALA A 445 12.45 12.89 5.56
N HIS A 446 12.33 13.80 4.60
CA HIS A 446 13.41 14.71 4.23
C HIS A 446 13.09 16.14 4.66
N VAL A 447 13.55 16.51 5.86
CA VAL A 447 13.36 17.84 6.47
C VAL A 447 14.70 18.58 6.67
N GLY A 448 15.80 18.01 6.17
CA GLY A 448 17.15 18.51 6.40
C GLY A 448 17.75 18.05 7.73
N SER A 449 19.06 18.22 7.88
CA SER A 449 19.81 17.70 9.03
C SER A 449 19.34 18.28 10.37
N LEU A 450 19.21 19.60 10.47
CA LEU A 450 18.76 20.25 11.70
C LEU A 450 17.32 19.86 12.08
N GLY A 451 16.42 19.76 11.09
CA GLY A 451 15.07 19.26 11.31
C GLY A 451 15.04 17.82 11.81
N GLY A 452 15.99 16.98 11.37
CA GLY A 452 16.18 15.63 11.86
C GLY A 452 16.61 15.57 13.33
N LEU A 453 17.57 16.41 13.73
CA LEU A 453 17.98 16.53 15.14
C LEU A 453 16.81 17.02 16.02
N MET A 454 16.05 18.02 15.57
CA MET A 454 14.85 18.48 16.28
C MET A 454 13.79 17.38 16.42
N ALA A 455 13.60 16.55 15.39
CA ALA A 455 12.68 15.41 15.45
C ALA A 455 13.13 14.33 16.44
N LEU A 456 14.44 14.06 16.53
CA LEU A 456 15.01 13.18 17.54
C LEU A 456 14.76 13.73 18.96
N GLY A 457 15.03 15.03 19.20
CA GLY A 457 14.77 15.67 20.49
C GLY A 457 13.30 15.65 20.90
N ARG A 458 12.38 15.68 19.92
CA ARG A 458 10.93 15.53 20.13
C ARG A 458 10.46 14.07 20.19
N ARG A 459 11.37 13.10 20.10
CA ARG A 459 11.09 11.65 20.11
C ARG A 459 10.16 11.20 18.98
N GLN A 460 10.33 11.78 17.79
CA GLN A 460 9.49 11.55 16.61
C GLN A 460 10.13 10.62 15.56
N CYS A 461 11.36 10.17 15.75
CA CYS A 461 12.04 9.23 14.86
C CYS A 461 13.02 8.32 15.60
N HIS A 462 13.43 7.23 14.94
CA HIS A 462 14.42 6.29 15.46
C HIS A 462 15.85 6.70 15.13
N LEU A 463 16.03 7.45 14.04
CA LEU A 463 17.31 7.92 13.55
C LEU A 463 17.16 9.17 12.68
N ALA A 464 18.23 9.94 12.55
CA ALA A 464 18.33 11.06 11.64
C ALA A 464 19.59 10.98 10.78
N GLY A 465 19.44 11.22 9.47
CA GLY A 465 20.58 11.43 8.58
C GLY A 465 21.10 12.87 8.71
N CYS A 466 22.39 13.06 8.96
CA CYS A 466 22.97 14.35 9.34
C CYS A 466 24.35 14.59 8.70
N HIS A 467 24.61 15.84 8.29
CA HIS A 467 25.89 16.29 7.71
C HIS A 467 26.11 17.80 7.93
N LEU A 468 25.97 18.26 9.18
CA LEU A 468 26.15 19.67 9.55
C LEU A 468 27.62 19.95 9.86
N LEU A 469 28.28 20.72 8.98
CA LEU A 469 29.65 21.17 9.17
C LEU A 469 29.71 22.30 10.21
N ASP A 470 30.56 22.15 11.22
CA ASP A 470 30.98 23.27 12.06
C ASP A 470 32.17 23.99 11.42
N ALA A 471 31.97 25.25 11.03
CA ALA A 471 32.97 26.04 10.31
C ALA A 471 34.22 26.35 11.16
N GLU A 472 34.10 26.34 12.50
CA GLU A 472 35.22 26.64 13.40
C GLU A 472 36.13 25.42 13.60
N THR A 473 35.55 24.23 13.75
CA THR A 473 36.30 23.01 14.07
C THR A 473 36.57 22.13 12.85
N GLY A 474 35.81 22.31 11.76
CA GLY A 474 35.85 21.45 10.58
C GLY A 474 35.23 20.06 10.79
N LEU A 475 34.65 19.80 11.97
CA LEU A 475 34.02 18.53 12.31
C LEU A 475 32.54 18.54 11.92
N TYR A 476 32.01 17.39 11.51
CA TYR A 476 30.61 17.22 11.21
C TYR A 476 29.81 16.77 12.44
N ASN A 477 28.57 17.26 12.53
CA ASN A 477 27.47 16.80 13.38
C ASN A 477 27.63 17.00 14.90
N ARG A 478 28.84 16.93 15.48
CA ARG A 478 29.06 16.93 16.94
C ARG A 478 28.47 18.16 17.64
N ARG A 479 28.90 19.36 17.25
CA ARG A 479 28.38 20.63 17.82
C ARG A 479 26.87 20.79 17.61
N ALA A 480 26.36 20.33 16.47
CA ALA A 480 24.92 20.39 16.20
C ALA A 480 24.13 19.44 17.12
N ILE A 481 24.67 18.26 17.41
CA ILE A 481 24.09 17.31 18.37
C ILE A 481 24.09 17.91 19.78
N GLU A 482 25.23 18.41 20.24
CA GLU A 482 25.37 19.04 21.57
C GLU A 482 24.37 20.20 21.77
N ASN A 483 24.16 21.02 20.73
CA ASN A 483 23.27 22.17 20.82
C ASN A 483 21.76 21.85 20.73
N ASN A 484 21.38 20.65 20.30
CA ASN A 484 19.98 20.33 19.98
C ASN A 484 19.43 19.07 20.69
N LEU A 485 20.28 18.28 21.33
CA LEU A 485 19.93 17.00 21.91
C LEU A 485 20.48 16.88 23.34
N ASP A 486 19.63 16.34 24.20
CA ASP A 486 19.83 16.34 25.66
C ASP A 486 19.90 14.90 26.21
N GLU A 487 20.06 13.90 25.33
CA GLU A 487 20.08 12.49 25.69
C GLU A 487 21.21 11.74 24.96
N PRO A 488 21.58 10.52 25.42
CA PRO A 488 22.67 9.77 24.80
C PRO A 488 22.41 9.40 23.34
N MET A 489 23.35 9.75 22.47
CA MET A 489 23.30 9.51 21.02
C MET A 489 24.50 8.72 20.53
N ILE A 490 24.27 7.87 19.54
CA ILE A 490 25.29 7.19 18.76
C ILE A 490 25.37 7.87 17.40
N LEU A 491 26.58 8.33 17.07
CA LEU A 491 26.91 8.84 15.75
C LEU A 491 27.61 7.73 14.96
N LEU A 492 26.96 7.26 13.90
CA LEU A 492 27.46 6.19 13.04
C LEU A 492 27.71 6.72 11.64
N ARG A 493 28.90 6.47 11.09
CA ARG A 493 29.21 6.84 9.70
C ARG A 493 28.44 5.97 8.75
N LEU A 494 27.59 6.56 7.90
CA LEU A 494 26.96 5.83 6.82
C LEU A 494 27.86 5.84 5.59
N VAL A 495 28.18 7.03 5.07
CA VAL A 495 29.03 7.20 3.88
C VAL A 495 29.75 8.55 3.93
N ASP A 496 30.88 8.64 3.26
CA ASP A 496 31.45 9.92 2.83
C ASP A 496 30.88 10.25 1.45
N ARG A 497 30.53 11.51 1.17
CA ARG A 497 29.90 11.91 -0.10
C ARG A 497 30.71 12.98 -0.79
N GLU A 498 30.96 12.81 -2.06
CA GLU A 498 31.60 13.85 -2.87
C GLU A 498 30.56 14.89 -3.30
N GLN A 499 30.75 16.13 -2.83
CA GLN A 499 29.96 17.31 -3.16
C GLN A 499 30.61 18.10 -4.28
N GLY A 500 29.79 18.63 -5.17
CA GLY A 500 30.27 19.37 -6.33
C GLY A 500 29.17 20.01 -7.15
N ILE A 501 29.60 20.78 -8.13
CA ILE A 501 28.72 21.51 -9.03
C ILE A 501 28.36 20.56 -10.17
N VAL A 502 27.10 20.15 -10.23
CA VAL A 502 26.50 19.52 -11.41
C VAL A 502 26.33 20.60 -12.46
N VAL A 503 26.80 20.36 -13.68
CA VAL A 503 26.76 21.35 -14.77
C VAL A 503 26.01 20.79 -15.98
N ALA A 504 25.50 21.67 -16.83
CA ALA A 504 24.77 21.29 -18.03
C ALA A 504 25.62 20.36 -18.94
N PRO A 505 24.98 19.48 -19.75
CA PRO A 505 25.68 18.60 -20.68
C PRO A 505 26.68 19.37 -21.55
N GLY A 506 27.92 18.87 -21.62
CA GLY A 506 29.03 19.52 -22.35
C GLY A 506 29.67 20.72 -21.64
N ASN A 507 29.19 21.13 -20.47
CA ASN A 507 29.68 22.27 -19.68
C ASN A 507 29.90 23.55 -20.54
N PRO A 508 28.85 24.06 -21.21
CA PRO A 508 28.99 25.13 -22.21
C PRO A 508 29.55 26.44 -21.64
N LEU A 509 29.35 26.68 -20.34
CA LEU A 509 29.84 27.88 -19.64
C LEU A 509 31.26 27.71 -19.07
N GLY A 510 31.90 26.55 -19.27
CA GLY A 510 33.25 26.27 -18.78
C GLY A 510 33.38 26.48 -17.27
N ILE A 511 32.40 25.98 -16.50
CA ILE A 511 32.40 26.09 -15.04
C ILE A 511 33.44 25.10 -14.49
N THR A 512 34.35 25.62 -13.67
CA THR A 512 35.47 24.88 -13.07
C THR A 512 35.50 24.98 -11.54
N GLY A 513 34.70 25.89 -10.95
CA GLY A 513 34.57 26.03 -9.51
C GLY A 513 33.48 27.02 -9.10
N ILE A 514 33.35 27.24 -7.79
CA ILE A 514 32.29 28.07 -7.20
C ILE A 514 32.37 29.53 -7.66
N SER A 515 33.58 30.07 -7.86
CA SER A 515 33.77 31.45 -8.32
C SER A 515 33.14 31.70 -9.70
N ASP A 516 32.98 30.66 -10.52
CA ASP A 516 32.39 30.79 -11.86
C ASP A 516 30.87 30.98 -11.81
N LEU A 517 30.23 30.68 -10.67
CA LEU A 517 28.78 30.84 -10.49
C LEU A 517 28.34 32.33 -10.45
N THR A 518 29.27 33.26 -10.28
CA THR A 518 28.98 34.71 -10.31
C THR A 518 29.07 35.31 -11.70
N ARG A 519 29.44 34.52 -12.72
CA ARG A 519 29.52 35.01 -14.11
C ARG A 519 28.12 35.40 -14.60
N GLU A 520 28.06 36.48 -15.36
CA GLU A 520 26.81 36.96 -15.93
C GLU A 520 26.20 35.89 -16.86
N GLY A 521 24.89 35.66 -16.73
CA GLY A 521 24.17 34.65 -17.52
C GLY A 521 24.21 33.23 -16.96
N THR A 522 25.00 32.93 -15.92
CA THR A 522 24.96 31.61 -15.25
C THR A 522 23.72 31.50 -14.37
N ARG A 523 22.81 30.57 -14.69
CA ARG A 523 21.63 30.26 -13.85
C ARG A 523 21.96 29.12 -12.90
N PHE A 524 21.87 29.38 -11.61
CA PHE A 524 22.15 28.40 -10.58
C PHE A 524 20.86 27.90 -9.92
N VAL A 525 20.83 26.63 -9.51
CA VAL A 525 19.80 26.08 -8.63
C VAL A 525 20.45 25.47 -7.39
N ASN A 526 19.87 25.74 -6.23
CA ASN A 526 20.44 25.46 -4.93
C ASN A 526 19.68 24.33 -4.21
N ARG A 527 20.25 23.83 -3.11
CA ARG A 527 19.54 23.00 -2.13
C ARG A 527 18.83 23.90 -1.12
N GLN A 528 17.78 23.39 -0.49
CA GLN A 528 17.00 24.16 0.49
C GLN A 528 17.87 24.69 1.64
N ARG A 529 17.49 25.86 2.17
CA ARG A 529 18.14 26.47 3.34
C ARG A 529 18.20 25.48 4.51
N GLY A 530 19.36 25.43 5.18
CA GLY A 530 19.61 24.52 6.30
C GLY A 530 20.01 23.09 5.92
N SER A 531 20.08 22.76 4.63
CA SER A 531 20.76 21.53 4.17
C SER A 531 22.27 21.65 4.35
N GLY A 532 22.97 20.54 4.66
CA GLY A 532 24.43 20.58 4.81
C GLY A 532 25.15 20.99 3.51
N THR A 533 24.59 20.68 2.35
CA THR A 533 25.09 21.16 1.05
C THR A 533 25.00 22.68 0.93
N ARG A 534 23.92 23.30 1.42
CA ARG A 534 23.80 24.76 1.45
C ARG A 534 24.79 25.38 2.43
N VAL A 535 24.97 24.77 3.61
CA VAL A 535 25.98 25.21 4.59
C VAL A 535 27.40 25.13 3.99
N LEU A 536 27.73 24.05 3.28
CA LEU A 536 29.01 23.90 2.60
C LEU A 536 29.22 24.98 1.52
N LEU A 537 28.19 25.25 0.70
CA LEU A 537 28.25 26.32 -0.31
C LEU A 537 28.53 27.67 0.36
N ASP A 538 27.75 28.01 1.38
CA ASP A 538 27.84 29.30 2.07
C ASP A 538 29.20 29.48 2.75
N TYR A 539 29.74 28.42 3.35
CA TYR A 539 31.10 28.40 3.88
C TYR A 539 32.15 28.64 2.78
N LYS A 540 32.05 27.94 1.65
CA LYS A 540 32.99 28.11 0.53
C LYS A 540 32.90 29.51 -0.10
N LEU A 541 31.70 30.07 -0.22
CA LEU A 541 31.48 31.44 -0.69
C LEU A 541 32.13 32.45 0.25
N ALA A 542 31.97 32.27 1.57
CA ALA A 542 32.62 33.12 2.57
C ALA A 542 34.16 33.04 2.49
N CYS A 543 34.73 31.84 2.35
CA CYS A 543 36.18 31.66 2.17
C CYS A 543 36.71 32.33 0.88
N LEU A 544 35.89 32.40 -0.16
CA LEU A 544 36.23 33.03 -1.45
C LEU A 544 35.91 34.52 -1.48
N GLY A 545 35.30 35.09 -0.44
CA GLY A 545 34.84 36.48 -0.43
C GLY A 545 33.70 36.78 -1.41
N VAL A 546 32.93 35.76 -1.82
CA VAL A 546 31.82 35.89 -2.77
C VAL A 546 30.51 36.12 -2.02
N ALA A 547 29.79 37.19 -2.35
CA ALA A 547 28.49 37.47 -1.77
C ALA A 547 27.42 36.54 -2.38
N PRO A 548 26.58 35.85 -1.59
CA PRO A 548 25.54 34.98 -2.14
C PRO A 548 24.57 35.65 -3.13
N ALA A 549 24.33 36.96 -2.93
CA ALA A 549 23.48 37.76 -3.81
C ALA A 549 24.07 37.96 -5.22
N SER A 550 25.36 37.70 -5.44
CA SER A 550 25.99 37.78 -6.76
C SER A 550 25.81 36.52 -7.61
N ILE A 551 25.12 35.48 -7.10
CA ILE A 551 24.80 34.27 -7.84
C ILE A 551 23.34 34.33 -8.30
N SER A 552 23.12 34.36 -9.61
CA SER A 552 21.78 34.34 -10.19
C SER A 552 21.10 32.99 -9.93
N GLY A 553 19.89 33.00 -9.36
CA GLY A 553 19.17 31.78 -8.95
C GLY A 553 19.60 31.20 -7.60
N TYR A 554 20.43 31.90 -6.81
CA TYR A 554 20.85 31.42 -5.48
C TYR A 554 19.69 31.07 -4.51
N ARG A 555 18.53 31.73 -4.69
CA ARG A 555 17.29 31.49 -3.94
C ARG A 555 16.35 30.47 -4.59
N ASP A 556 16.68 29.96 -5.77
CA ASP A 556 15.93 28.90 -6.42
C ASP A 556 16.35 27.57 -5.79
N GLU A 557 15.46 26.96 -5.02
CA GLU A 557 15.79 25.82 -4.16
C GLU A 557 15.08 24.54 -4.61
N GLU A 558 15.79 23.42 -4.49
CA GLU A 558 15.28 22.07 -4.65
C GLU A 558 15.52 21.24 -3.39
N TYR A 559 14.69 20.20 -3.16
CA TYR A 559 14.63 19.44 -1.90
C TYR A 559 15.38 18.09 -1.93
N THR A 560 15.79 17.62 -3.11
CA THR A 560 16.65 16.45 -3.27
C THR A 560 17.84 16.75 -4.19
N HIS A 561 18.89 15.94 -4.10
CA HIS A 561 20.02 16.01 -5.03
C HIS A 561 19.60 15.67 -6.46
N MET A 562 18.68 14.71 -6.62
CA MET A 562 18.13 14.33 -7.92
C MET A 562 17.35 15.47 -8.57
N ASN A 563 16.59 16.26 -7.81
CA ASN A 563 15.87 17.42 -8.36
C ASN A 563 16.81 18.53 -8.83
N VAL A 564 17.92 18.78 -8.10
CA VAL A 564 18.98 19.71 -8.55
C VAL A 564 19.55 19.25 -9.89
N ALA A 565 19.94 17.97 -9.98
CA ALA A 565 20.48 17.39 -11.20
C ALA A 565 19.44 17.41 -12.35
N ALA A 566 18.17 17.12 -12.07
CA ALA A 566 17.09 17.19 -13.06
C ALA A 566 16.84 18.61 -13.57
N ALA A 567 16.91 19.63 -12.71
CA ALA A 567 16.78 21.03 -13.10
C ALA A 567 17.93 21.48 -14.02
N VAL A 568 19.15 20.95 -13.81
CA VAL A 568 20.28 21.17 -14.72
C VAL A 568 20.08 20.43 -16.04
N LEU A 569 19.68 19.16 -16.00
CA LEU A 569 19.41 18.35 -17.20
C LEU A 569 18.31 18.97 -18.08
N SER A 570 17.26 19.51 -17.47
CA SER A 570 16.12 20.12 -18.17
C SER A 570 16.41 21.52 -18.72
N GLY A 571 17.61 22.07 -18.48
CA GLY A 571 17.98 23.44 -18.86
C GLY A 571 17.28 24.54 -18.05
N ARG A 572 16.63 24.20 -16.93
CA ARG A 572 16.08 25.19 -15.97
C ARG A 572 17.21 25.95 -15.28
N ALA A 573 18.32 25.27 -15.01
CA ALA A 573 19.57 25.85 -14.51
C ALA A 573 20.76 25.37 -15.35
N ASP A 574 21.86 26.12 -15.33
CA ASP A 574 23.12 25.75 -15.98
C ASP A 574 24.05 25.01 -15.01
N ALA A 575 23.87 25.24 -13.71
CA ALA A 575 24.63 24.61 -12.64
C ALA A 575 23.83 24.45 -11.34
N GLY A 576 24.20 23.49 -10.51
CA GLY A 576 23.64 23.30 -9.17
C GLY A 576 24.53 22.47 -8.26
N LEU A 577 24.54 22.76 -6.96
CA LEU A 577 25.38 22.00 -6.00
C LEU A 577 24.67 20.72 -5.53
N ALA A 578 25.27 19.56 -5.77
CA ALA A 578 24.73 18.26 -5.36
C ALA A 578 25.83 17.20 -5.14
N VAL A 579 25.42 15.98 -4.77
CA VAL A 579 26.33 14.82 -4.68
C VAL A 579 26.67 14.28 -6.08
N ARG A 580 27.90 13.78 -6.26
CA ARG A 580 28.34 13.17 -7.53
C ARG A 580 27.42 12.06 -8.01
N ALA A 581 26.91 11.23 -7.10
CA ALA A 581 25.99 10.15 -7.43
C ALA A 581 24.74 10.62 -8.21
N ALA A 582 24.24 11.83 -7.91
CA ALA A 582 23.10 12.41 -8.63
C ALA A 582 23.47 12.85 -10.06
N ALA A 583 24.69 13.35 -10.25
CA ALA A 583 25.22 13.67 -11.58
C ALA A 583 25.43 12.40 -12.41
N ASN A 584 26.05 11.37 -11.82
CA ASN A 584 26.26 10.06 -12.45
C ASN A 584 24.93 9.45 -12.91
N ALA A 585 23.91 9.47 -12.04
CA ALA A 585 22.59 8.90 -12.32
C ALA A 585 21.90 9.53 -13.55
N LEU A 586 22.20 10.79 -13.85
CA LEU A 586 21.65 11.52 -15.00
C LEU A 586 22.66 11.76 -16.12
N GLY A 587 23.86 11.16 -16.04
CA GLY A 587 24.92 11.34 -17.04
C GLY A 587 25.42 12.77 -17.19
N LEU A 588 25.33 13.59 -16.12
CA LEU A 588 25.74 14.99 -16.15
C LEU A 588 27.22 15.15 -15.75
N PRO A 589 27.95 16.11 -16.35
CA PRO A 589 29.28 16.46 -15.88
C PRO A 589 29.26 17.03 -14.46
N PHE A 590 30.37 16.86 -13.75
CA PHE A 590 30.48 17.18 -12.33
C PHE A 590 31.82 17.81 -12.00
N VAL A 591 31.79 18.92 -11.27
CA VAL A 591 32.96 19.66 -10.81
C VAL A 591 33.12 19.48 -9.30
N PRO A 592 34.16 18.78 -8.81
CA PRO A 592 34.36 18.54 -7.38
C PRO A 592 34.53 19.82 -6.56
N VAL A 593 33.91 19.86 -5.38
CA VAL A 593 34.05 20.96 -4.40
C VAL A 593 34.63 20.45 -3.07
N GLY A 594 34.28 19.23 -2.66
CA GLY A 594 34.78 18.64 -1.43
C GLY A 594 34.12 17.32 -1.09
N VAL A 595 34.53 16.76 0.04
CA VAL A 595 33.92 15.55 0.61
C VAL A 595 33.23 15.95 1.91
N GLU A 596 32.02 15.45 2.11
CA GLU A 596 31.27 15.61 3.36
C GLU A 596 31.05 14.26 4.04
N GLU A 597 30.88 14.31 5.34
CA GLU A 597 30.59 13.14 6.16
C GLU A 597 29.08 13.04 6.37
N TYR A 598 28.49 11.92 5.96
CA TYR A 598 27.06 11.65 6.16
C TYR A 598 26.87 10.55 7.20
N ASP A 599 26.29 10.95 8.33
CA ASP A 599 26.16 10.11 9.50
C ASP A 599 24.70 9.84 9.83
N LEU A 600 24.46 8.71 10.50
CA LEU A 600 23.22 8.41 11.20
C LEU A 600 23.38 8.77 12.67
N VAL A 601 22.51 9.64 13.15
CA VAL A 601 22.35 9.96 14.57
C VAL A 601 21.26 9.07 15.13
N ILE A 602 21.60 8.21 16.08
CA ILE A 602 20.73 7.18 16.63
C ILE A 602 20.67 7.33 18.15
N PRO A 603 19.50 7.53 18.77
CA PRO A 603 19.38 7.49 20.22
C PRO A 603 19.86 6.15 20.78
N ARG A 604 20.68 6.17 21.83
CA ARG A 604 21.28 4.96 22.41
C ARG A 604 20.22 3.91 22.76
N ARG A 605 19.04 4.34 23.21
CA ARG A 605 17.91 3.46 23.55
C ARG A 605 17.40 2.61 22.38
N PHE A 606 17.57 3.05 21.14
CA PHE A 606 17.18 2.29 19.95
C PHE A 606 18.32 1.47 19.37
N TYR A 607 19.58 1.76 19.73
CA TYR A 607 20.76 1.15 19.12
C TYR A 607 20.72 -0.39 19.18
N GLU A 608 20.36 -0.95 20.34
CA GLU A 608 20.30 -2.40 20.57
C GLU A 608 18.95 -3.03 20.18
N SER A 609 18.01 -2.26 19.64
CA SER A 609 16.70 -2.81 19.22
C SER A 609 16.86 -3.75 18.03
N ALA A 610 16.04 -4.79 17.96
CA ALA A 610 16.08 -5.77 16.87
C ALA A 610 15.95 -5.12 15.48
N ALA A 611 15.12 -4.08 15.36
CA ALA A 611 14.96 -3.34 14.12
C ALA A 611 16.25 -2.58 13.75
N MET A 612 16.84 -1.85 14.71
CA MET A 612 18.08 -1.10 14.46
C MET A 612 19.25 -2.04 14.15
N GLN A 613 19.39 -3.15 14.86
CA GLN A 613 20.42 -4.15 14.58
C GLN A 613 20.28 -4.71 13.17
N ALA A 614 19.06 -5.03 12.71
CA ALA A 614 18.83 -5.45 11.33
C ALA A 614 19.23 -4.37 10.30
N LEU A 615 18.99 -3.08 10.58
CA LEU A 615 19.48 -2.00 9.74
C LEU A 615 21.01 -1.94 9.72
N LEU A 616 21.66 -2.07 10.87
CA LEU A 616 23.12 -2.04 10.99
C LEU A 616 23.78 -3.25 10.30
N ASP A 617 23.16 -4.42 10.35
CA ASP A 617 23.59 -5.62 9.63
C ASP A 617 23.62 -5.35 8.12
N VAL A 618 22.58 -4.70 7.59
CA VAL A 618 22.54 -4.29 6.18
C VAL A 618 23.61 -3.25 5.86
N VAL A 619 23.76 -2.21 6.69
CA VAL A 619 24.77 -1.15 6.50
C VAL A 619 26.18 -1.74 6.44
N ARG A 620 26.46 -2.77 7.25
CA ARG A 620 27.76 -3.46 7.31
C ARG A 620 27.90 -4.57 6.27
N GLY A 621 26.83 -4.90 5.56
CA GLY A 621 26.78 -6.00 4.60
C GLY A 621 27.54 -5.70 3.31
N PRO A 622 28.15 -6.73 2.68
CA PRO A 622 28.92 -6.56 1.44
C PRO A 622 28.05 -6.09 0.27
N GLU A 623 26.78 -6.53 0.19
CA GLU A 623 25.85 -6.13 -0.87
C GLU A 623 25.57 -4.62 -0.84
N PHE A 624 25.40 -4.04 0.35
CA PHE A 624 25.22 -2.59 0.50
C PHE A 624 26.50 -1.84 0.08
N LEU A 625 27.66 -2.25 0.59
CA LEU A 625 28.93 -1.60 0.28
C LEU A 625 29.24 -1.63 -1.23
N GLN A 626 28.96 -2.75 -1.89
CA GLN A 626 29.13 -2.89 -3.32
C GLN A 626 28.20 -1.94 -4.08
N ALA A 627 26.90 -1.99 -3.81
CA ALA A 627 25.92 -1.14 -4.48
C ALA A 627 26.18 0.37 -4.28
N VAL A 628 26.64 0.77 -3.09
CA VAL A 628 27.07 2.16 -2.82
C VAL A 628 28.28 2.55 -3.64
N THR A 629 29.26 1.65 -3.76
CA THR A 629 30.47 1.89 -4.56
C THR A 629 30.12 2.04 -6.05
N GLU A 630 29.21 1.23 -6.57
CA GLU A 630 28.75 1.25 -7.97
C GLU A 630 28.00 2.54 -8.33
N MET A 631 27.31 3.20 -7.38
CA MET A 631 26.72 4.53 -7.62
C MET A 631 27.78 5.61 -7.92
N GLY A 632 29.01 5.43 -7.43
CA GLY A 632 30.13 6.36 -7.57
C GLY A 632 29.98 7.63 -6.73
N GLY A 633 31.13 8.22 -6.34
CA GLY A 633 31.16 9.44 -5.53
C GLY A 633 30.89 9.25 -4.04
N TYR A 634 30.93 8.01 -3.55
CA TYR A 634 30.83 7.67 -2.14
C TYR A 634 32.13 7.05 -1.61
N GLY A 635 32.50 7.39 -0.38
CA GLY A 635 33.53 6.70 0.40
C GLY A 635 32.91 5.79 1.45
N THR A 636 33.36 4.55 1.53
CA THR A 636 32.77 3.51 2.39
C THR A 636 33.70 2.96 3.47
N LYS A 637 34.93 3.50 3.59
CA LYS A 637 35.96 2.99 4.51
C LYS A 637 35.52 2.92 5.98
N LYS A 638 34.67 3.88 6.39
CA LYS A 638 34.15 4.00 7.76
C LYS A 638 32.68 3.60 7.87
N THR A 639 32.05 3.13 6.80
CA THR A 639 30.63 2.75 6.78
C THR A 639 30.32 1.74 7.88
N GLY A 640 29.27 2.00 8.67
CA GLY A 640 28.82 1.13 9.76
C GLY A 640 29.61 1.27 11.08
N GLN A 641 30.63 2.14 11.12
CA GLN A 641 31.43 2.38 12.33
C GLN A 641 30.81 3.46 13.21
N VAL A 642 30.82 3.24 14.52
CA VAL A 642 30.51 4.28 15.51
C VAL A 642 31.70 5.23 15.60
N ILE A 643 31.49 6.48 15.21
CA ILE A 643 32.54 7.50 15.15
C ILE A 643 32.54 8.44 16.36
N TRP A 644 31.44 8.47 17.11
CA TRP A 644 31.31 9.21 18.36
C TRP A 644 30.10 8.73 19.17
N GLU A 645 30.22 8.75 20.49
CA GLU A 645 29.10 8.56 21.41
C GLU A 645 28.93 9.83 22.24
N TYR A 646 27.74 10.42 22.19
CA TYR A 646 27.34 11.56 22.99
C TYR A 646 26.60 11.05 24.23
N ASN A 647 26.93 11.59 25.40
CA ASN A 647 26.37 11.15 26.68
C ASN A 647 25.11 11.95 27.11
N GLY A 648 24.69 12.95 26.33
CA GLY A 648 23.54 13.81 26.66
C GLY A 648 23.87 15.00 27.57
N LYS A 649 25.15 15.38 27.71
CA LYS A 649 25.60 16.49 28.56
C LYS A 649 26.73 17.31 27.95
#